data_AF-A0A1H8ND13-F1
#
_entry.id   AF-A0A1H8ND13-F1
#
_cell.length_a   1.000
_cell.length_b   1.000
_cell.length_c   1.000
_cell.angle_alpha   90.00
_cell.angle_beta   90.00
_cell.angle_gamma   90.00
#
_symmetry.space_group_name_H-M   'P 1'
#
loop_
_entity.id
_entity.type
_entity.pdbx_description
1 polymer ?
#
loop_
_entity_poly.entity_id
_entity_poly.type
_entity_poly.pdbx_seq_one_letter_code
_entity_poly.pdbx_strand_id
1 'polypeptide(L)'
;MPITSNVSNIYLYNGTLVGLLNGSPVSTNILNSVGGTGGGVFNDDNFQLSQSDDGVTTFTLNGGLPYPIDYIGGGSVQLLDVFGSTPLTRPVAAFEANGQIYLYAPSGLPPLSGFSIDFDIDPNTKIDLPLSGPDGVVDGSVAGQVMDVGFTDAQGDLITNGADSILGNAGNDSISAGEGNDTVDGGADNDTIDGGSGDDILFGGIGNDSLVGGEGNDTLYGGVGDDTLEGGPGNDSLLGGAGNDILNGGTGNDTVDGGDGDDRLVVDYSASAGVVTATTTVISGTPGTVQVSAGSIEHFTVLTGAGADILTFTTADGDNYIDAGAGANTIVVGNGANTVITGAGIDTITFGNGNNTIDAGFGTIGANTITGGSGNNTILGSNGIDTIALGGGDNRIEAGDGANTITVGPTFSGNNVIISGIGIDTITVGGGDNCIDAGAGTAAANTITASATGFGNNTILGSNGIDTITVGHGNNYIAAGEGANTVTAGSGNNFITGGGEVDTFTAMGGNNVIEAGNGANTVTTGLGNDIVETGDAADTVDTGGGNDIIKDAGGAGTLTAGAGHDRLIMDFSSSIAPVTNTAVNVAGTYSGIFNGTIYAGVEEFHITTGSANDTIITGDGADVLDGGAGADTLSAGAGSDVIYGTVGDVVDGGQDADGGDFDVLNLKDFGPYEIEFAAGDPKAGTVFELDGIGGTRTGNTLTFENIENIVDVDTTVTTLEDTPLVANLTLSSGATVTKFEVGTTTFNAGETASRTEGDLQINNDGSYTFTPAPNYNGPAPVINYTDSNGVRSSLIINVDPVDETTPHCLAPICFVQGSLIAALNGKTAVENLVVGDLIQTLDHGLQPIRWIGRRYIDAQELAENENLRPIRIRKDVISDGGGIGYLTVSPQHRVLIASKVAERMFGSVEILVPAKQLLAIEGIDICDHFEDVTYFHILFDQHEIIYADGVPSESLYLGREAQKSLSAAGREEIYELFPEVASPNFMAKSCRPFVKNKQARILALRHIKNKKPLLGGQVVHRFAHLV
;
A
#
# COMPACT_ATOMS: atom_id res chain seq x y z
N MET A 1 -33.96 22.63 -17.88
CA MET A 1 -34.75 23.88 -17.96
C MET A 1 -36.06 23.66 -17.21
N PRO A 2 -36.62 24.65 -16.47
CA PRO A 2 -37.84 24.44 -15.71
C PRO A 2 -39.05 24.54 -16.65
N ILE A 3 -39.84 23.47 -16.77
CA ILE A 3 -41.11 23.51 -17.51
C ILE A 3 -42.22 23.79 -16.50
N THR A 4 -42.69 25.04 -16.51
CA THR A 4 -43.89 25.49 -15.81
C THR A 4 -45.14 25.05 -16.57
N SER A 5 -46.01 24.31 -15.86
CA SER A 5 -47.46 24.12 -16.09
C SER A 5 -47.95 23.53 -17.44
N ASN A 6 -48.73 22.44 -17.30
CA ASN A 6 -49.69 21.82 -18.24
C ASN A 6 -49.15 20.99 -19.41
N VAL A 7 -48.50 19.86 -19.09
CA VAL A 7 -48.35 18.70 -19.99
C VAL A 7 -49.16 17.55 -19.40
N SER A 8 -50.07 16.95 -20.17
CA SER A 8 -50.99 15.93 -19.65
C SER A 8 -50.59 14.49 -19.94
N ASN A 9 -49.59 14.21 -20.81
CA ASN A 9 -49.00 12.87 -21.00
C ASN A 9 -47.58 12.96 -21.61
N ILE A 10 -46.70 12.04 -21.21
CA ILE A 10 -45.33 11.83 -21.73
C ILE A 10 -45.24 10.36 -22.17
N TYR A 11 -44.71 10.10 -23.37
CA TYR A 11 -44.47 8.73 -23.85
C TYR A 11 -42.97 8.47 -24.05
N LEU A 12 -42.50 7.37 -23.49
CA LEU A 12 -41.13 6.86 -23.57
C LEU A 12 -41.17 5.46 -24.20
N TYR A 13 -40.23 5.19 -25.11
CA TYR A 13 -39.95 3.85 -25.63
C TYR A 13 -38.43 3.65 -25.58
N ASN A 14 -37.97 2.56 -24.95
CA ASN A 14 -36.56 2.30 -24.60
C ASN A 14 -35.83 3.54 -24.02
N GLY A 15 -36.47 4.19 -23.04
CA GLY A 15 -35.85 5.29 -22.27
C GLY A 15 -35.66 6.63 -23.00
N THR A 16 -36.07 6.78 -24.27
CA THR A 16 -35.92 8.04 -25.03
C THR A 16 -37.27 8.74 -25.27
N LEU A 17 -37.31 10.08 -25.13
CA LEU A 17 -38.54 10.89 -25.29
C LEU A 17 -38.97 10.96 -26.76
N VAL A 18 -40.11 10.34 -27.09
CA VAL A 18 -40.58 10.23 -28.49
C VAL A 18 -41.64 11.27 -28.87
N GLY A 19 -42.26 11.99 -27.93
CA GLY A 19 -43.11 13.14 -28.29
C GLY A 19 -43.99 13.72 -27.19
N LEU A 20 -44.47 14.95 -27.43
CA LEU A 20 -45.43 15.69 -26.60
C LEU A 20 -46.62 16.14 -27.45
N LEU A 21 -47.86 15.84 -27.03
CA LEU A 21 -49.08 16.27 -27.75
C LEU A 21 -49.95 17.18 -26.88
N ASN A 22 -50.44 18.29 -27.46
CA ASN A 22 -51.41 19.21 -26.86
C ASN A 22 -52.77 19.12 -27.57
N GLY A 23 -53.86 19.18 -26.80
CA GLY A 23 -55.21 18.79 -27.24
C GLY A 23 -55.93 19.71 -28.24
N SER A 24 -56.82 19.06 -29.01
CA SER A 24 -57.87 19.54 -29.95
C SER A 24 -57.51 19.77 -31.44
N PRO A 25 -58.46 19.54 -32.39
CA PRO A 25 -58.22 18.68 -33.55
C PRO A 25 -58.36 19.37 -34.92
N VAL A 26 -57.45 19.12 -35.89
CA VAL A 26 -57.75 19.25 -37.34
C VAL A 26 -56.76 18.47 -38.25
N SER A 27 -57.32 17.63 -39.14
CA SER A 27 -56.98 17.27 -40.54
C SER A 27 -55.54 16.97 -41.05
N THR A 28 -55.43 15.77 -41.67
CA THR A 28 -54.79 15.39 -42.95
C THR A 28 -53.34 15.79 -43.30
N ASN A 29 -52.58 14.76 -43.72
CA ASN A 29 -51.46 14.75 -44.67
C ASN A 29 -50.15 15.46 -44.25
N ILE A 30 -49.04 14.72 -44.21
CA ILE A 30 -47.84 14.91 -45.06
C ILE A 30 -46.83 13.77 -44.74
N LEU A 31 -46.50 13.00 -45.77
CA LEU A 31 -45.32 12.14 -45.88
C LEU A 31 -44.36 12.88 -46.84
N ASN A 32 -43.08 13.11 -46.50
CA ASN A 32 -41.96 12.92 -47.43
C ASN A 32 -40.54 13.25 -46.90
N SER A 33 -39.64 12.30 -47.17
CA SER A 33 -38.21 12.42 -47.60
C SER A 33 -37.22 13.12 -46.67
N VAL A 34 -36.00 12.63 -46.40
CA VAL A 34 -34.89 12.16 -47.28
C VAL A 34 -33.96 11.29 -46.39
N GLY A 35 -33.30 10.18 -46.73
CA GLY A 35 -32.98 9.52 -48.00
C GLY A 35 -31.47 9.24 -48.11
N GLY A 36 -31.03 8.01 -47.78
CA GLY A 36 -29.80 7.33 -48.28
C GLY A 36 -28.48 7.54 -47.49
N THR A 37 -27.61 6.56 -47.24
CA THR A 37 -27.39 5.25 -47.91
C THR A 37 -26.60 4.24 -47.04
N GLY A 38 -27.11 3.00 -46.98
CA GLY A 38 -26.37 1.71 -46.87
C GLY A 38 -26.12 1.19 -45.44
N GLY A 39 -26.57 0.01 -45.00
CA GLY A 39 -27.42 -1.04 -45.57
C GLY A 39 -27.66 -2.12 -44.51
N GLY A 40 -28.89 -2.63 -44.41
CA GLY A 40 -29.32 -3.65 -43.46
C GLY A 40 -30.84 -3.64 -43.37
N VAL A 41 -31.48 -4.70 -43.85
CA VAL A 41 -32.91 -4.80 -44.15
C VAL A 41 -33.68 -5.18 -42.89
N PHE A 42 -34.70 -4.39 -42.52
CA PHE A 42 -35.87 -4.92 -41.82
C PHE A 42 -37.13 -4.36 -42.50
N ASN A 43 -37.77 -5.22 -43.30
CA ASN A 43 -39.17 -5.06 -43.68
C ASN A 43 -40.00 -5.37 -42.43
N ASP A 44 -40.95 -4.51 -42.08
CA ASP A 44 -42.07 -4.91 -41.23
C ASP A 44 -43.37 -4.54 -41.93
N ASP A 45 -43.94 -5.53 -42.62
CA ASP A 45 -45.22 -5.51 -43.33
C ASP A 45 -46.37 -6.00 -42.42
N ASN A 46 -46.34 -5.70 -41.11
CA ASN A 46 -47.23 -6.35 -40.14
C ASN A 46 -48.46 -5.56 -39.66
N PHE A 47 -48.80 -4.40 -40.24
CA PHE A 47 -50.01 -3.67 -39.86
C PHE A 47 -50.78 -3.08 -41.06
N GLN A 48 -52.03 -3.51 -41.25
CA GLN A 48 -53.01 -2.88 -42.14
C GLN A 48 -54.27 -2.52 -41.35
N LEU A 49 -54.73 -1.27 -41.48
CA LEU A 49 -55.98 -0.77 -40.93
C LEU A 49 -57.02 -0.70 -42.05
N SER A 50 -58.15 -1.39 -41.89
CA SER A 50 -59.32 -1.18 -42.75
C SER A 50 -60.57 -0.93 -41.91
N GLN A 51 -61.37 0.03 -42.37
CA GLN A 51 -62.60 0.47 -41.72
C GLN A 51 -63.77 0.13 -42.66
N SER A 52 -64.76 -0.62 -42.17
CA SER A 52 -66.01 -0.88 -42.90
C SER A 52 -67.09 0.14 -42.51
N ASP A 53 -68.02 0.38 -43.45
CA ASP A 53 -69.06 1.42 -43.39
C ASP A 53 -70.14 1.22 -42.29
N ASP A 54 -70.01 0.19 -41.46
CA ASP A 54 -70.80 -0.05 -40.25
C ASP A 54 -70.07 0.39 -38.96
N GLY A 55 -68.89 1.01 -39.08
CA GLY A 55 -68.18 1.65 -37.97
C GLY A 55 -67.30 0.71 -37.15
N VAL A 56 -67.03 -0.51 -37.63
CA VAL A 56 -66.11 -1.44 -36.98
C VAL A 56 -64.74 -1.36 -37.67
N THR A 57 -63.69 -1.22 -36.86
CA THR A 57 -62.28 -1.31 -37.31
C THR A 57 -61.74 -2.66 -36.84
N THR A 58 -61.32 -3.52 -37.77
CA THR A 58 -60.75 -4.84 -37.46
C THR A 58 -59.24 -4.86 -37.63
N PHE A 59 -58.52 -5.44 -36.67
CA PHE A 59 -57.11 -5.79 -36.75
C PHE A 59 -56.97 -7.23 -37.24
N THR A 60 -55.98 -7.53 -38.09
CA THR A 60 -55.68 -8.92 -38.48
C THR A 60 -54.17 -9.13 -38.46
N LEU A 61 -53.71 -10.04 -37.59
CA LEU A 61 -52.35 -10.58 -37.57
C LEU A 61 -52.30 -11.79 -38.50
N ASN A 62 -51.35 -11.83 -39.44
CA ASN A 62 -51.11 -13.01 -40.28
C ASN A 62 -49.88 -13.77 -39.76
N GLY A 63 -50.13 -14.83 -38.97
CA GLY A 63 -49.25 -15.99 -38.69
C GLY A 63 -47.98 -15.74 -37.84
N GLY A 64 -47.56 -16.56 -36.88
CA GLY A 64 -48.08 -17.81 -36.32
C GLY A 64 -47.18 -18.23 -35.13
N LEU A 65 -47.77 -19.03 -34.23
CA LEU A 65 -47.29 -19.56 -32.93
C LEU A 65 -47.47 -18.63 -31.71
N PRO A 66 -47.91 -19.17 -30.55
CA PRO A 66 -48.53 -18.39 -29.49
C PRO A 66 -47.53 -18.03 -28.38
N TYR A 67 -47.47 -16.76 -28.01
CA TYR A 67 -47.01 -16.32 -26.68
C TYR A 67 -48.23 -15.73 -25.94
N PRO A 68 -48.49 -16.10 -24.67
CA PRO A 68 -49.45 -15.38 -23.86
C PRO A 68 -48.86 -14.01 -23.49
N ILE A 69 -49.59 -12.94 -23.78
CA ILE A 69 -49.30 -11.60 -23.27
C ILE A 69 -50.12 -11.44 -22.01
N ASP A 70 -49.46 -11.43 -20.85
CA ASP A 70 -50.11 -11.13 -19.57
C ASP A 70 -49.98 -9.66 -19.16
N TYR A 71 -50.99 -9.24 -18.40
CA TYR A 71 -51.45 -7.87 -18.22
C TYR A 71 -50.66 -7.08 -17.17
N ILE A 72 -50.03 -5.96 -17.55
CA ILE A 72 -49.35 -5.06 -16.60
C ILE A 72 -50.32 -4.04 -16.00
N GLY A 73 -50.53 -4.13 -14.69
CA GLY A 73 -50.37 -3.00 -13.77
C GLY A 73 -51.58 -2.10 -13.50
N GLY A 74 -51.91 -1.97 -12.22
CA GLY A 74 -53.01 -1.16 -11.71
C GLY A 74 -52.82 0.34 -11.91
N GLY A 75 -53.87 0.97 -12.45
CA GLY A 75 -54.05 2.41 -12.46
C GLY A 75 -55.49 2.73 -12.07
N SER A 76 -55.68 3.56 -11.05
CA SER A 76 -57.01 4.05 -10.66
C SER A 76 -57.55 4.99 -11.74
N VAL A 77 -58.56 4.55 -12.48
CA VAL A 77 -59.22 5.39 -13.50
C VAL A 77 -60.35 6.18 -12.84
N GLN A 78 -60.13 7.48 -12.61
CA GLN A 78 -61.21 8.43 -12.37
C GLN A 78 -61.81 8.86 -13.72
N LEU A 79 -63.06 8.47 -13.99
CA LEU A 79 -63.82 8.97 -15.14
C LEU A 79 -64.45 10.33 -14.77
N LEU A 80 -63.94 11.42 -15.35
CA LEU A 80 -64.61 12.71 -15.38
C LEU A 80 -65.27 12.88 -16.75
N ASP A 81 -66.60 12.88 -16.79
CA ASP A 81 -67.41 13.00 -18.01
C ASP A 81 -67.27 14.40 -18.65
N VAL A 82 -67.02 14.41 -19.96
CA VAL A 82 -66.84 15.59 -20.82
C VAL A 82 -68.17 15.96 -21.47
N PHE A 83 -69.27 16.11 -20.72
CA PHE A 83 -70.45 16.83 -21.22
C PHE A 83 -71.17 17.59 -20.10
N GLY A 84 -71.05 18.92 -20.12
CA GLY A 84 -71.87 19.78 -19.28
C GLY A 84 -73.35 19.72 -19.68
N SER A 85 -74.22 19.14 -18.85
CA SER A 85 -75.43 19.76 -18.30
C SER A 85 -76.38 18.76 -17.58
N THR A 86 -76.38 18.81 -16.23
CA THR A 86 -77.38 18.28 -15.26
C THR A 86 -77.57 16.75 -15.09
N PRO A 87 -77.95 16.26 -13.88
CA PRO A 87 -77.48 14.99 -13.32
C PRO A 87 -78.52 13.87 -13.28
N LEU A 88 -78.11 12.62 -13.48
CA LEU A 88 -78.86 11.41 -13.06
C LEU A 88 -77.84 10.37 -12.56
N THR A 89 -77.70 10.17 -11.25
CA THR A 89 -78.41 9.17 -10.42
C THR A 89 -78.16 7.71 -10.84
N ARG A 90 -77.31 7.02 -10.04
CA ARG A 90 -77.11 5.55 -9.84
C ARG A 90 -75.91 4.90 -10.57
N PRO A 91 -75.44 3.73 -10.09
CA PRO A 91 -74.61 3.46 -8.91
C PRO A 91 -73.12 3.24 -9.29
N VAL A 92 -72.22 3.56 -8.36
CA VAL A 92 -70.78 3.31 -8.48
C VAL A 92 -70.48 1.89 -7.96
N ALA A 93 -69.90 1.03 -8.78
CA ALA A 93 -69.21 -0.17 -8.32
C ALA A 93 -67.74 0.21 -8.10
N ALA A 94 -67.21 -0.06 -6.91
CA ALA A 94 -65.79 0.02 -6.62
C ALA A 94 -65.26 -1.41 -6.49
N PHE A 95 -64.16 -1.70 -7.16
CA PHE A 95 -63.40 -2.93 -7.00
C PHE A 95 -62.36 -2.71 -5.90
N GLU A 96 -62.30 -3.61 -4.93
CA GLU A 96 -61.14 -3.77 -4.05
C GLU A 96 -60.65 -5.22 -4.11
N ALA A 97 -59.37 -5.40 -3.81
CA ALA A 97 -58.50 -6.55 -4.13
C ALA A 97 -58.83 -7.89 -3.42
N ASN A 98 -60.07 -8.10 -2.99
CA ASN A 98 -60.48 -9.33 -2.31
C ASN A 98 -61.73 -10.00 -2.92
N GLY A 99 -62.07 -9.66 -4.17
CA GLY A 99 -62.97 -10.48 -5.00
C GLY A 99 -64.44 -10.56 -4.56
N GLN A 100 -64.92 -9.74 -3.63
CA GLN A 100 -66.34 -9.70 -3.24
C GLN A 100 -67.04 -8.38 -3.61
N ILE A 101 -68.24 -8.50 -4.20
CA ILE A 101 -69.10 -7.36 -4.57
C ILE A 101 -70.17 -7.14 -3.50
N TYR A 102 -70.18 -5.97 -2.85
CA TYR A 102 -71.26 -5.54 -1.94
C TYR A 102 -72.13 -4.44 -2.56
N LEU A 103 -73.45 -4.63 -2.58
CA LEU A 103 -74.42 -3.64 -3.05
C LEU A 103 -75.09 -2.93 -1.86
N TYR A 104 -74.81 -1.64 -1.67
CA TYR A 104 -75.56 -0.81 -0.72
C TYR A 104 -76.78 -0.17 -1.41
N ALA A 105 -77.98 -0.47 -0.91
CA ALA A 105 -79.19 0.27 -1.27
C ALA A 105 -79.37 1.46 -0.30
N PRO A 106 -79.61 2.69 -0.79
CA PRO A 106 -79.97 3.80 0.09
C PRO A 106 -81.38 3.60 0.63
N SER A 107 -81.58 3.99 1.89
CA SER A 107 -82.76 3.76 2.71
C SER A 107 -84.09 4.18 2.05
N GLY A 108 -85.05 3.25 2.07
CA GLY A 108 -86.48 3.54 1.96
C GLY A 108 -87.14 3.17 0.64
N LEU A 109 -87.42 1.88 0.43
CA LEU A 109 -88.61 1.26 -0.22
C LEU A 109 -88.38 -0.27 -0.37
N PRO A 110 -89.41 -1.12 -0.40
CA PRO A 110 -89.30 -2.57 -0.16
C PRO A 110 -88.75 -3.36 -1.37
N PRO A 111 -88.25 -4.60 -1.17
CA PRO A 111 -87.52 -5.35 -2.19
C PRO A 111 -88.45 -5.84 -3.30
N LEU A 112 -88.05 -5.63 -4.56
CA LEU A 112 -88.61 -6.34 -5.71
C LEU A 112 -87.68 -7.52 -6.03
N SER A 113 -88.16 -8.73 -5.74
CA SER A 113 -87.56 -10.00 -6.14
C SER A 113 -87.83 -10.28 -7.62
N GLY A 114 -86.80 -10.64 -8.40
CA GLY A 114 -86.98 -11.25 -9.72
C GLY A 114 -86.11 -10.70 -10.85
N PHE A 115 -84.80 -10.57 -10.66
CA PHE A 115 -83.88 -10.35 -11.79
C PHE A 115 -82.89 -11.52 -11.86
N SER A 116 -82.94 -12.30 -12.95
CA SER A 116 -81.87 -13.20 -13.37
C SER A 116 -81.18 -12.54 -14.57
N ILE A 117 -79.86 -12.37 -14.49
CA ILE A 117 -79.04 -11.97 -15.64
C ILE A 117 -78.50 -13.28 -16.22
N ASP A 118 -78.83 -13.55 -17.48
CA ASP A 118 -78.30 -14.66 -18.27
C ASP A 118 -77.13 -14.11 -19.09
N PHE A 119 -75.94 -14.68 -18.93
CA PHE A 119 -74.76 -14.28 -19.70
C PHE A 119 -74.64 -15.20 -20.92
N ASP A 120 -74.93 -14.67 -22.11
CA ASP A 120 -74.59 -15.32 -23.38
C ASP A 120 -73.09 -15.10 -23.62
N ILE A 121 -72.28 -16.12 -23.32
CA ILE A 121 -70.83 -16.10 -23.46
C ILE A 121 -70.49 -16.69 -24.84
N ASP A 122 -69.76 -15.90 -25.65
CA ASP A 122 -69.17 -16.32 -26.93
C ASP A 122 -68.34 -17.60 -26.74
N PRO A 123 -68.56 -18.67 -27.54
CA PRO A 123 -67.87 -19.96 -27.40
C PRO A 123 -66.34 -19.90 -27.58
N ASN A 124 -65.76 -18.75 -27.97
CA ASN A 124 -64.31 -18.55 -28.05
C ASN A 124 -63.73 -17.71 -26.89
N THR A 125 -64.54 -17.28 -25.93
CA THR A 125 -64.04 -16.65 -24.69
C THR A 125 -63.82 -17.74 -23.66
N LYS A 126 -62.57 -18.17 -23.45
CA LYS A 126 -62.21 -18.95 -22.26
C LYS A 126 -62.32 -18.02 -21.06
N ILE A 127 -63.41 -18.19 -20.30
CA ILE A 127 -63.44 -17.85 -18.88
C ILE A 127 -62.89 -19.08 -18.20
N ASP A 128 -61.76 -18.98 -17.52
CA ASP A 128 -61.31 -20.01 -16.58
C ASP A 128 -62.30 -20.05 -15.43
N LEU A 129 -63.33 -20.88 -15.60
CA LEU A 129 -64.09 -21.41 -14.49
C LEU A 129 -63.19 -22.48 -13.86
N PRO A 130 -62.99 -22.47 -12.53
CA PRO A 130 -62.20 -23.50 -11.87
C PRO A 130 -62.78 -24.86 -12.25
N LEU A 131 -61.96 -25.69 -12.91
CA LEU A 131 -62.32 -27.06 -13.21
C LEU A 131 -62.60 -27.73 -11.86
N SER A 132 -63.81 -28.27 -11.71
CA SER A 132 -64.31 -28.71 -10.40
C SER A 132 -63.84 -30.12 -10.01
N GLY A 133 -62.65 -30.51 -10.42
CA GLY A 133 -62.05 -31.80 -10.07
C GLY A 133 -60.59 -31.89 -10.49
N PRO A 134 -59.88 -32.93 -9.99
CA PRO A 134 -58.45 -33.08 -10.20
C PRO A 134 -58.12 -33.15 -11.69
N ASP A 135 -57.22 -32.30 -12.16
CA ASP A 135 -56.77 -32.26 -13.55
C ASP A 135 -55.34 -32.80 -13.74
N GLY A 136 -54.70 -33.20 -12.64
CA GLY A 136 -53.38 -33.82 -12.62
C GLY A 136 -52.23 -32.81 -12.58
N VAL A 137 -52.52 -31.52 -12.40
CA VAL A 137 -51.54 -30.48 -12.15
C VAL A 137 -51.79 -29.90 -10.77
N VAL A 138 -50.75 -29.74 -9.97
CA VAL A 138 -50.83 -29.09 -8.67
C VAL A 138 -50.61 -27.60 -8.87
N ASP A 139 -51.68 -26.82 -8.71
CA ASP A 139 -51.64 -25.36 -8.86
C ASP A 139 -51.29 -24.64 -7.55
N GLY A 140 -50.26 -23.79 -7.61
CA GLY A 140 -49.89 -22.79 -6.61
C GLY A 140 -50.82 -21.57 -6.61
N SER A 141 -50.41 -20.50 -5.92
CA SER A 141 -51.19 -19.25 -5.89
C SER A 141 -50.38 -18.06 -6.35
N VAL A 142 -51.04 -16.94 -6.61
CA VAL A 142 -50.40 -15.65 -6.95
C VAL A 142 -49.68 -14.96 -5.78
N ALA A 143 -49.41 -15.69 -4.71
CA ALA A 143 -48.64 -15.25 -3.55
C ALA A 143 -47.72 -16.39 -3.17
N GLY A 144 -46.48 -16.09 -2.77
CA GLY A 144 -45.48 -17.10 -2.45
C GLY A 144 -45.98 -18.19 -1.48
N GLN A 145 -45.76 -19.44 -1.86
CA GLN A 145 -46.24 -20.65 -1.21
C GLN A 145 -45.13 -21.66 -0.97
N VAL A 146 -45.35 -22.54 0.01
CA VAL A 146 -44.52 -23.72 0.22
C VAL A 146 -45.31 -24.92 -0.27
N MET A 147 -44.79 -25.58 -1.29
CA MET A 147 -45.39 -26.70 -2.01
C MET A 147 -44.47 -27.93 -1.90
N ASP A 148 -44.52 -28.57 -0.73
CA ASP A 148 -43.78 -29.81 -0.47
C ASP A 148 -44.63 -31.04 -0.78
N VAL A 149 -43.98 -32.21 -0.89
CA VAL A 149 -44.67 -33.52 -0.89
C VAL A 149 -45.77 -33.57 0.18
N GLY A 150 -46.99 -33.84 -0.25
CA GLY A 150 -48.18 -33.80 0.60
C GLY A 150 -49.03 -32.54 0.48
N PHE A 151 -48.59 -31.52 -0.26
CA PHE A 151 -49.37 -30.34 -0.60
C PHE A 151 -50.53 -30.70 -1.54
N THR A 152 -51.72 -30.13 -1.30
CA THR A 152 -52.91 -30.36 -2.13
C THR A 152 -53.52 -29.03 -2.53
N ASP A 153 -53.83 -28.87 -3.81
CA ASP A 153 -54.44 -27.66 -4.33
C ASP A 153 -55.98 -27.63 -4.14
N ALA A 154 -56.64 -26.62 -4.73
CA ALA A 154 -58.08 -26.46 -4.61
C ALA A 154 -58.89 -27.47 -5.46
N GLN A 155 -58.25 -28.09 -6.46
CA GLN A 155 -58.79 -29.07 -7.40
C GLN A 155 -58.70 -30.47 -6.80
N GLY A 156 -57.82 -30.65 -5.81
CA GLY A 156 -57.59 -31.89 -5.07
C GLY A 156 -56.40 -32.69 -5.60
N ASP A 157 -55.56 -32.09 -6.44
CA ASP A 157 -54.30 -32.67 -6.91
C ASP A 157 -53.24 -32.56 -5.81
N LEU A 158 -52.38 -33.57 -5.69
CA LEU A 158 -51.47 -33.78 -4.56
C LEU A 158 -50.05 -33.98 -5.08
N ILE A 159 -49.07 -33.31 -4.48
CA ILE A 159 -47.65 -33.66 -4.67
C ILE A 159 -47.37 -34.97 -3.94
N THR A 160 -46.83 -35.96 -4.65
CA THR A 160 -46.59 -37.31 -4.18
C THR A 160 -45.10 -37.68 -4.23
N ASN A 161 -44.80 -38.98 -4.18
CA ASN A 161 -43.47 -39.54 -4.46
C ASN A 161 -43.53 -40.30 -5.81
N GLY A 162 -44.28 -39.77 -6.77
CA GLY A 162 -44.32 -40.27 -8.13
C GLY A 162 -44.33 -39.07 -9.07
N ALA A 163 -44.36 -39.33 -10.39
CA ALA A 163 -44.35 -38.26 -11.38
C ALA A 163 -45.50 -37.26 -11.19
N ASP A 164 -45.15 -36.03 -10.85
CA ASP A 164 -46.04 -34.92 -10.58
C ASP A 164 -45.85 -33.77 -11.59
N SER A 165 -46.89 -32.95 -11.76
CA SER A 165 -46.82 -31.71 -12.54
C SER A 165 -47.23 -30.56 -11.62
N ILE A 166 -46.35 -29.57 -11.45
CA ILE A 166 -46.51 -28.52 -10.44
C ILE A 166 -46.35 -27.14 -11.10
N LEU A 167 -47.22 -26.19 -10.78
CA LEU A 167 -47.14 -24.79 -11.23
C LEU A 167 -47.15 -23.84 -10.01
N GLY A 168 -46.06 -23.10 -9.75
CA GLY A 168 -46.00 -22.07 -8.69
C GLY A 168 -46.89 -20.87 -8.98
N ASN A 169 -46.86 -20.41 -10.23
CA ASN A 169 -47.53 -19.21 -10.76
C ASN A 169 -46.80 -17.92 -10.46
N ALA A 170 -47.16 -17.19 -9.40
CA ALA A 170 -46.57 -15.88 -9.13
C ALA A 170 -46.31 -15.69 -7.65
N GLY A 171 -45.23 -14.98 -7.34
CA GLY A 171 -44.75 -14.77 -5.98
C GLY A 171 -43.77 -15.86 -5.58
N ASN A 172 -42.84 -15.51 -4.71
CA ASN A 172 -41.72 -16.37 -4.33
C ASN A 172 -42.15 -17.72 -3.73
N ASP A 173 -42.08 -18.78 -4.51
CA ASP A 173 -42.49 -20.13 -4.16
C ASP A 173 -41.31 -20.98 -3.69
N SER A 174 -41.59 -21.95 -2.83
CA SER A 174 -40.65 -22.98 -2.38
C SER A 174 -41.28 -24.33 -2.68
N ILE A 175 -40.74 -25.03 -3.67
CA ILE A 175 -41.32 -26.24 -4.25
C ILE A 175 -40.38 -27.42 -4.02
N SER A 176 -40.91 -28.54 -3.53
CA SER A 176 -40.20 -29.81 -3.42
C SER A 176 -41.05 -30.92 -4.03
N ALA A 177 -40.63 -31.41 -5.20
CA ALA A 177 -41.41 -32.36 -6.00
C ALA A 177 -41.29 -33.80 -5.48
N GLY A 178 -40.11 -34.20 -4.99
CA GLY A 178 -39.95 -35.40 -4.18
C GLY A 178 -39.24 -36.53 -4.91
N GLU A 179 -39.84 -37.72 -4.94
CA GLU A 179 -39.35 -38.80 -5.81
C GLU A 179 -40.29 -38.83 -7.02
N GLY A 180 -39.79 -39.12 -8.22
CA GLY A 180 -40.64 -39.07 -9.40
C GLY A 180 -39.86 -38.60 -10.61
N ASN A 181 -40.52 -38.57 -11.76
CA ASN A 181 -40.01 -37.80 -12.89
C ASN A 181 -40.97 -36.62 -13.01
N ASP A 182 -40.58 -35.51 -12.40
CA ASP A 182 -41.47 -34.41 -12.11
C ASP A 182 -41.32 -33.29 -13.15
N THR A 183 -42.37 -32.51 -13.33
CA THR A 183 -42.34 -31.30 -14.17
C THR A 183 -42.80 -30.13 -13.33
N VAL A 184 -41.90 -29.19 -13.06
CA VAL A 184 -42.14 -28.04 -12.18
C VAL A 184 -41.91 -26.74 -12.94
N ASP A 185 -42.83 -25.80 -12.81
CA ASP A 185 -42.71 -24.42 -13.29
C ASP A 185 -42.92 -23.48 -12.11
N GLY A 186 -41.88 -22.72 -11.71
CA GLY A 186 -41.93 -21.74 -10.63
C GLY A 186 -42.85 -20.57 -11.00
N GLY A 187 -42.58 -19.97 -12.16
CA GLY A 187 -43.44 -18.96 -12.77
C GLY A 187 -42.83 -17.57 -12.68
N ALA A 188 -43.32 -16.72 -11.78
CA ALA A 188 -42.88 -15.34 -11.67
C ALA A 188 -42.50 -14.99 -10.22
N ASP A 189 -41.55 -14.05 -10.11
CA ASP A 189 -40.81 -13.72 -8.89
C ASP A 189 -39.78 -14.80 -8.52
N ASN A 190 -39.12 -14.69 -7.36
CA ASN A 190 -37.92 -15.48 -7.06
C ASN A 190 -38.29 -16.80 -6.38
N ASP A 191 -38.09 -17.91 -7.08
CA ASP A 191 -38.54 -19.23 -6.66
C ASP A 191 -37.38 -20.12 -6.19
N THR A 192 -37.70 -21.12 -5.36
CA THR A 192 -36.77 -22.17 -4.93
C THR A 192 -37.40 -23.53 -5.25
N ILE A 193 -36.77 -24.29 -6.13
CA ILE A 193 -37.30 -25.55 -6.67
C ILE A 193 -36.31 -26.68 -6.40
N ASP A 194 -36.79 -27.78 -5.82
CA ASP A 194 -36.06 -29.03 -5.61
C ASP A 194 -36.83 -30.18 -6.29
N GLY A 195 -36.27 -30.74 -7.37
CA GLY A 195 -36.85 -31.86 -8.12
C GLY A 195 -36.81 -33.15 -7.31
N GLY A 196 -35.63 -33.48 -6.78
CA GLY A 196 -35.43 -34.52 -5.79
C GLY A 196 -34.81 -35.79 -6.38
N SER A 197 -35.59 -36.82 -6.71
CA SER A 197 -35.04 -38.05 -7.27
C SER A 197 -35.85 -38.58 -8.45
N GLY A 198 -35.19 -38.79 -9.57
CA GLY A 198 -35.69 -39.27 -10.85
C GLY A 198 -35.33 -38.27 -11.95
N ASP A 199 -35.81 -38.47 -13.17
CA ASP A 199 -35.42 -37.57 -14.28
C ASP A 199 -36.44 -36.41 -14.37
N ASP A 200 -36.06 -35.23 -13.86
CA ASP A 200 -36.95 -34.08 -13.65
C ASP A 200 -36.80 -32.99 -14.72
N ILE A 201 -37.85 -32.18 -14.89
CA ILE A 201 -37.85 -30.99 -15.74
C ILE A 201 -38.28 -29.79 -14.91
N LEU A 202 -37.37 -28.83 -14.69
CA LEU A 202 -37.58 -27.67 -13.85
C LEU A 202 -37.47 -26.37 -14.66
N PHE A 203 -38.44 -25.48 -14.49
CA PHE A 203 -38.44 -24.12 -15.04
C PHE A 203 -38.52 -23.12 -13.89
N GLY A 204 -37.57 -22.18 -13.80
CA GLY A 204 -37.61 -21.07 -12.84
C GLY A 204 -38.63 -20.03 -13.26
N GLY A 205 -38.43 -19.45 -14.45
CA GLY A 205 -39.37 -18.55 -15.09
C GLY A 205 -38.86 -17.12 -15.10
N ILE A 206 -39.57 -16.18 -14.49
CA ILE A 206 -39.16 -14.77 -14.37
C ILE A 206 -38.82 -14.50 -12.92
N GLY A 207 -37.57 -14.19 -12.61
CA GLY A 207 -37.14 -13.98 -11.24
C GLY A 207 -35.69 -14.40 -11.09
N ASN A 208 -35.14 -14.20 -9.90
CA ASN A 208 -33.85 -14.79 -9.56
C ASN A 208 -34.12 -16.10 -8.82
N ASP A 209 -34.00 -17.21 -9.53
CA ASP A 209 -34.49 -18.52 -9.10
C ASP A 209 -33.35 -19.44 -8.61
N SER A 210 -33.71 -20.42 -7.78
CA SER A 210 -32.79 -21.44 -7.27
C SER A 210 -33.35 -22.82 -7.61
N LEU A 211 -32.75 -23.52 -8.57
CA LEU A 211 -33.18 -24.83 -9.06
C LEU A 211 -32.17 -25.91 -8.67
N VAL A 212 -32.66 -27.00 -8.08
CA VAL A 212 -31.90 -28.21 -7.77
C VAL A 212 -32.58 -29.39 -8.45
N GLY A 213 -31.89 -30.07 -9.37
CA GLY A 213 -32.39 -31.27 -10.06
C GLY A 213 -32.47 -32.45 -9.10
N GLY A 214 -31.33 -32.86 -8.54
CA GLY A 214 -31.24 -33.93 -7.57
C GLY A 214 -30.59 -35.17 -8.15
N GLU A 215 -31.07 -36.37 -7.78
CA GLU A 215 -30.57 -37.63 -8.38
C GLU A 215 -31.33 -37.95 -9.67
N GLY A 216 -30.67 -38.02 -10.82
CA GLY A 216 -31.34 -38.37 -12.08
C GLY A 216 -30.73 -37.65 -13.27
N ASN A 217 -31.30 -37.80 -14.47
CA ASN A 217 -30.88 -37.01 -15.62
C ASN A 217 -31.86 -35.85 -15.80
N ASP A 218 -31.53 -34.71 -15.23
CA ASP A 218 -32.44 -33.60 -15.06
C ASP A 218 -32.28 -32.56 -16.17
N THR A 219 -33.35 -31.80 -16.43
CA THR A 219 -33.34 -30.65 -17.34
C THR A 219 -33.80 -29.40 -16.60
N LEU A 220 -32.90 -28.44 -16.42
CA LEU A 220 -33.12 -27.21 -15.67
C LEU A 220 -33.08 -26.00 -16.62
N TYR A 221 -34.10 -25.15 -16.53
CA TYR A 221 -34.18 -23.87 -17.23
C TYR A 221 -34.34 -22.74 -16.19
N GLY A 222 -33.35 -21.86 -16.05
CA GLY A 222 -33.44 -20.70 -15.15
C GLY A 222 -34.50 -19.72 -15.63
N GLY A 223 -34.29 -19.14 -16.81
CA GLY A 223 -35.25 -18.26 -17.45
C GLY A 223 -34.75 -16.82 -17.52
N VAL A 224 -35.44 -15.89 -16.88
CA VAL A 224 -35.09 -14.47 -16.86
C VAL A 224 -34.80 -14.02 -15.44
N GLY A 225 -33.55 -13.65 -15.18
CA GLY A 225 -33.05 -13.13 -13.92
C GLY A 225 -31.69 -13.75 -13.59
N ASP A 226 -31.14 -13.42 -12.43
CA ASP A 226 -29.85 -14.01 -12.01
C ASP A 226 -30.13 -15.33 -11.27
N ASP A 227 -29.98 -16.46 -11.96
CA ASP A 227 -30.43 -17.78 -11.49
C ASP A 227 -29.29 -18.63 -10.91
N THR A 228 -29.64 -19.61 -10.08
CA THR A 228 -28.71 -20.63 -9.57
C THR A 228 -29.25 -22.02 -9.90
N LEU A 229 -28.50 -22.79 -10.71
CA LEU A 229 -28.89 -24.12 -11.18
C LEU A 229 -27.88 -25.18 -10.69
N GLU A 230 -28.37 -26.21 -9.99
CA GLU A 230 -27.59 -27.38 -9.57
C GLU A 230 -28.21 -28.65 -10.15
N GLY A 231 -27.51 -29.35 -11.04
CA GLY A 231 -27.97 -30.61 -11.65
C GLY A 231 -28.00 -31.75 -10.62
N GLY A 232 -26.85 -32.06 -10.04
CA GLY A 232 -26.72 -33.10 -9.02
C GLY A 232 -26.09 -34.37 -9.59
N PRO A 233 -26.39 -35.56 -9.04
CA PRO A 233 -25.92 -36.80 -9.63
C PRO A 233 -26.72 -37.26 -10.86
N GLY A 234 -26.09 -37.23 -12.04
CA GLY A 234 -26.56 -37.89 -13.25
C GLY A 234 -26.04 -37.25 -14.53
N ASN A 235 -26.81 -37.23 -15.61
CA ASN A 235 -26.37 -36.54 -16.85
C ASN A 235 -27.35 -35.42 -17.13
N ASP A 236 -27.00 -34.21 -16.70
CA ASP A 236 -27.97 -33.12 -16.60
C ASP A 236 -27.85 -32.15 -17.77
N SER A 237 -28.92 -31.39 -18.01
CA SER A 237 -28.96 -30.30 -18.98
C SER A 237 -29.38 -29.01 -18.29
N LEU A 238 -28.46 -28.06 -18.16
CA LEU A 238 -28.67 -26.80 -17.48
C LEU A 238 -28.62 -25.66 -18.50
N LEU A 239 -29.68 -24.87 -18.54
CA LEU A 239 -29.78 -23.65 -19.35
C LEU A 239 -30.11 -22.48 -18.42
N GLY A 240 -29.15 -21.56 -18.22
CA GLY A 240 -29.30 -20.38 -17.36
C GLY A 240 -30.38 -19.45 -17.89
N GLY A 241 -30.17 -18.92 -19.09
CA GLY A 241 -31.16 -18.10 -19.77
C GLY A 241 -30.66 -16.68 -19.94
N ALA A 242 -31.35 -15.69 -19.36
CA ALA A 242 -30.97 -14.29 -19.43
C ALA A 242 -30.75 -13.72 -18.03
N GLY A 243 -29.59 -13.13 -17.79
CA GLY A 243 -29.17 -12.67 -16.46
C GLY A 243 -27.81 -13.26 -16.12
N ASN A 244 -27.27 -12.98 -14.94
CA ASN A 244 -25.96 -13.50 -14.54
C ASN A 244 -26.15 -14.79 -13.74
N ASP A 245 -25.94 -15.92 -14.38
CA ASP A 245 -26.32 -17.22 -13.83
C ASP A 245 -25.16 -17.96 -13.15
N ILE A 246 -25.47 -18.78 -12.16
CA ILE A 246 -24.54 -19.71 -11.51
C ILE A 246 -24.98 -21.14 -11.83
N LEU A 247 -24.15 -21.88 -12.55
CA LEU A 247 -24.48 -23.23 -13.01
C LEU A 247 -23.50 -24.26 -12.42
N ASN A 248 -24.02 -25.37 -11.92
CA ASN A 248 -23.26 -26.52 -11.42
C ASN A 248 -23.89 -27.82 -11.90
N GLY A 249 -23.26 -28.50 -12.86
CA GLY A 249 -23.77 -29.78 -13.37
C GLY A 249 -23.69 -30.93 -12.36
N GLY A 250 -22.87 -30.82 -11.32
CA GLY A 250 -22.70 -31.90 -10.34
C GLY A 250 -21.86 -33.06 -10.89
N THR A 251 -22.35 -34.29 -10.71
CA THR A 251 -21.60 -35.50 -11.08
C THR A 251 -22.22 -36.23 -12.26
N GLY A 252 -21.47 -36.36 -13.34
CA GLY A 252 -21.76 -37.23 -14.47
C GLY A 252 -21.51 -36.48 -15.77
N ASN A 253 -22.24 -36.77 -16.85
CA ASN A 253 -21.99 -36.11 -18.14
C ASN A 253 -23.02 -35.03 -18.42
N ASP A 254 -22.67 -33.80 -18.10
CA ASP A 254 -23.61 -32.69 -18.08
C ASP A 254 -23.43 -31.80 -19.32
N THR A 255 -24.51 -31.12 -19.70
CA THR A 255 -24.55 -30.11 -20.75
C THR A 255 -24.96 -28.79 -20.12
N VAL A 256 -24.17 -27.74 -20.34
CA VAL A 256 -24.37 -26.44 -19.70
C VAL A 256 -24.35 -25.33 -20.75
N ASP A 257 -25.32 -24.43 -20.65
CA ASP A 257 -25.43 -23.20 -21.43
C ASP A 257 -25.82 -22.06 -20.46
N GLY A 258 -24.94 -21.08 -20.24
CA GLY A 258 -25.24 -19.94 -19.37
C GLY A 258 -26.28 -19.02 -20.02
N GLY A 259 -26.08 -18.69 -21.29
CA GLY A 259 -27.03 -17.92 -22.09
C GLY A 259 -26.56 -16.48 -22.28
N ASP A 260 -27.46 -15.52 -22.08
CA ASP A 260 -27.18 -14.09 -22.18
C ASP A 260 -26.85 -13.55 -20.78
N GLY A 261 -25.59 -13.20 -20.51
CA GLY A 261 -25.23 -12.84 -19.14
C GLY A 261 -23.75 -12.67 -18.90
N ASP A 262 -23.40 -12.46 -17.64
CA ASP A 262 -22.06 -12.69 -17.10
C ASP A 262 -22.10 -13.95 -16.22
N ASP A 263 -21.91 -15.11 -16.85
CA ASP A 263 -22.28 -16.40 -16.29
C ASP A 263 -21.10 -17.12 -15.62
N ARG A 264 -21.41 -17.86 -14.56
CA ARG A 264 -20.43 -18.62 -13.77
C ARG A 264 -20.72 -20.11 -13.76
N LEU A 265 -19.78 -20.89 -14.29
CA LEU A 265 -19.77 -22.34 -14.13
C LEU A 265 -18.95 -22.76 -12.91
N VAL A 266 -19.51 -23.63 -12.09
CA VAL A 266 -18.82 -24.31 -10.98
C VAL A 266 -18.64 -25.78 -11.30
N VAL A 267 -17.40 -26.26 -11.24
CA VAL A 267 -17.05 -27.68 -11.36
C VAL A 267 -16.15 -28.09 -10.21
N ASP A 268 -16.62 -29.04 -9.40
CA ASP A 268 -15.87 -29.60 -8.28
C ASP A 268 -15.45 -31.05 -8.54
N TYR A 269 -14.22 -31.21 -9.03
CA TYR A 269 -13.52 -32.48 -9.18
C TYR A 269 -12.40 -32.65 -8.13
N SER A 270 -12.48 -31.95 -6.99
CA SER A 270 -11.46 -31.99 -5.93
C SER A 270 -11.25 -33.39 -5.33
N ALA A 271 -12.28 -34.24 -5.37
CA ALA A 271 -12.20 -35.64 -4.95
C ALA A 271 -11.51 -36.56 -5.98
N SER A 272 -11.19 -36.05 -7.19
CA SER A 272 -10.61 -36.83 -8.27
C SER A 272 -9.13 -37.13 -8.03
N ALA A 273 -8.75 -38.40 -8.07
CA ALA A 273 -7.33 -38.80 -8.04
C ALA A 273 -6.71 -38.90 -9.44
N GLY A 274 -7.51 -38.75 -10.49
CA GLY A 274 -7.09 -38.81 -11.89
C GLY A 274 -6.77 -37.43 -12.46
N VAL A 275 -6.24 -37.43 -13.69
CA VAL A 275 -6.02 -36.19 -14.44
C VAL A 275 -7.36 -35.61 -14.88
N VAL A 276 -7.54 -34.32 -14.62
CA VAL A 276 -8.63 -33.49 -15.16
C VAL A 276 -8.10 -32.69 -16.35
N THR A 277 -8.86 -32.70 -17.43
CA THR A 277 -8.59 -31.89 -18.63
C THR A 277 -9.73 -30.93 -18.87
N ALA A 278 -9.44 -29.64 -18.95
CA ALA A 278 -10.43 -28.59 -19.17
C ALA A 278 -10.05 -27.66 -20.33
N THR A 279 -11.06 -27.33 -21.12
CA THR A 279 -11.10 -26.27 -22.13
C THR A 279 -12.37 -25.46 -21.89
N THR A 280 -12.49 -24.31 -22.55
CA THR A 280 -13.66 -23.42 -22.40
C THR A 280 -14.98 -24.06 -22.82
N THR A 281 -14.95 -25.14 -23.61
CA THR A 281 -16.14 -25.87 -24.07
C THR A 281 -16.29 -27.26 -23.46
N VAL A 282 -15.26 -27.79 -22.80
CA VAL A 282 -15.25 -29.17 -22.29
C VAL A 282 -14.39 -29.27 -21.05
N ILE A 283 -14.97 -29.73 -19.95
CA ILE A 283 -14.28 -30.07 -18.70
C ILE A 283 -14.48 -31.58 -18.46
N SER A 284 -13.39 -32.33 -18.35
CA SER A 284 -13.40 -33.79 -18.34
C SER A 284 -12.58 -34.34 -17.18
N GLY A 285 -13.14 -35.27 -16.42
CA GLY A 285 -12.49 -35.89 -15.28
C GLY A 285 -13.30 -37.05 -14.70
N THR A 286 -12.95 -37.46 -13.49
CA THR A 286 -13.86 -38.27 -12.66
C THR A 286 -14.48 -37.32 -11.64
N PRO A 287 -15.82 -37.24 -11.52
CA PRO A 287 -16.82 -38.28 -11.87
C PRO A 287 -17.43 -38.25 -13.28
N GLY A 288 -17.16 -37.25 -14.13
CA GLY A 288 -17.71 -37.23 -15.48
C GLY A 288 -17.20 -36.10 -16.37
N THR A 289 -18.02 -35.66 -17.33
CA THR A 289 -17.64 -34.66 -18.34
C THR A 289 -18.71 -33.59 -18.49
N VAL A 290 -18.36 -32.32 -18.27
CA VAL A 290 -19.22 -31.17 -18.57
C VAL A 290 -18.93 -30.67 -19.97
N GLN A 291 -19.95 -30.62 -20.83
CA GLN A 291 -19.94 -29.93 -22.12
C GLN A 291 -20.55 -28.54 -21.96
N VAL A 292 -19.84 -27.51 -22.40
CA VAL A 292 -20.26 -26.11 -22.28
C VAL A 292 -20.54 -25.54 -23.67
N SER A 293 -21.67 -24.87 -23.83
CA SER A 293 -21.99 -24.10 -25.03
C SER A 293 -20.89 -23.05 -25.28
N ALA A 294 -20.47 -22.92 -26.54
CA ALA A 294 -19.32 -22.08 -26.85
C ALA A 294 -19.62 -20.59 -26.64
N GLY A 295 -18.93 -19.97 -25.68
CA GLY A 295 -19.07 -18.55 -25.37
C GLY A 295 -20.29 -18.21 -24.52
N SER A 296 -20.85 -19.19 -23.83
CA SER A 296 -21.98 -19.01 -22.90
C SER A 296 -21.55 -18.92 -21.43
N ILE A 297 -20.24 -18.83 -21.14
CA ILE A 297 -19.69 -18.79 -19.78
C ILE A 297 -18.47 -17.88 -19.78
N GLU A 298 -18.50 -16.88 -18.91
CA GLU A 298 -17.46 -15.87 -18.72
C GLU A 298 -16.53 -16.25 -17.57
N HIS A 299 -17.07 -16.84 -16.50
CA HIS A 299 -16.35 -17.17 -15.28
C HIS A 299 -16.32 -18.67 -14.99
N PHE A 300 -15.12 -19.25 -14.90
CA PHE A 300 -14.94 -20.64 -14.50
C PHE A 300 -14.46 -20.76 -13.05
N THR A 301 -15.17 -21.57 -12.25
CA THR A 301 -14.71 -22.10 -10.96
C THR A 301 -14.38 -23.56 -11.14
N VAL A 302 -13.10 -23.93 -11.10
CA VAL A 302 -12.70 -25.32 -11.29
C VAL A 302 -11.81 -25.76 -10.14
N LEU A 303 -12.28 -26.76 -9.42
CA LEU A 303 -11.54 -27.43 -8.36
C LEU A 303 -11.16 -28.82 -8.85
N THR A 304 -9.88 -29.18 -8.76
CA THR A 304 -9.39 -30.51 -9.12
C THR A 304 -8.57 -31.11 -7.97
N GLY A 305 -8.23 -32.39 -8.08
CA GLY A 305 -7.56 -33.13 -7.02
C GLY A 305 -6.05 -33.20 -7.18
N ALA A 306 -5.45 -34.35 -6.89
CA ALA A 306 -3.99 -34.53 -6.92
C ALA A 306 -3.42 -34.92 -8.30
N GLY A 307 -4.21 -34.70 -9.36
CA GLY A 307 -3.87 -35.06 -10.74
C GLY A 307 -2.80 -34.15 -11.33
N ALA A 308 -2.19 -34.57 -12.44
CA ALA A 308 -1.38 -33.67 -13.25
C ALA A 308 -2.30 -33.01 -14.28
N ASP A 309 -2.99 -31.97 -13.85
CA ASP A 309 -4.17 -31.45 -14.56
C ASP A 309 -3.79 -30.47 -15.67
N ILE A 310 -4.61 -30.42 -16.72
CA ILE A 310 -4.40 -29.54 -17.88
C ILE A 310 -5.65 -28.70 -18.07
N LEU A 311 -5.57 -27.41 -17.71
CA LEU A 311 -6.72 -26.52 -17.66
C LEU A 311 -6.47 -25.29 -18.55
N THR A 312 -7.34 -25.03 -19.52
CA THR A 312 -7.16 -23.95 -20.50
C THR A 312 -8.44 -23.14 -20.72
N PHE A 313 -8.48 -21.93 -20.18
CA PHE A 313 -9.60 -20.99 -20.26
C PHE A 313 -9.15 -19.69 -20.93
N THR A 314 -9.22 -19.61 -22.26
CA THR A 314 -8.62 -18.50 -23.04
C THR A 314 -9.62 -17.53 -23.67
N THR A 315 -10.92 -17.84 -23.63
CA THR A 315 -11.94 -17.10 -24.39
C THR A 315 -12.70 -16.06 -23.59
N ALA A 316 -12.41 -15.89 -22.30
CA ALA A 316 -13.09 -14.92 -21.45
C ALA A 316 -12.10 -13.87 -20.90
N ASP A 317 -12.54 -12.61 -20.88
CA ASP A 317 -11.96 -11.55 -20.04
C ASP A 317 -12.44 -11.68 -18.57
N GLY A 318 -13.14 -12.77 -18.24
CA GLY A 318 -13.74 -13.02 -16.93
C GLY A 318 -12.74 -13.50 -15.88
N ASP A 319 -13.08 -13.20 -14.63
CA ASP A 319 -12.32 -13.54 -13.42
C ASP A 319 -12.49 -15.03 -13.07
N ASN A 320 -11.51 -15.85 -13.45
CA ASN A 320 -11.56 -17.29 -13.20
C ASN A 320 -10.99 -17.65 -11.82
N TYR A 321 -11.54 -18.69 -11.18
CA TYR A 321 -11.01 -19.27 -9.95
C TYR A 321 -10.65 -20.74 -10.20
N ILE A 322 -9.36 -21.05 -10.15
CA ILE A 322 -8.84 -22.40 -10.39
C ILE A 322 -8.09 -22.88 -9.15
N ASP A 323 -8.50 -24.00 -8.59
CA ASP A 323 -7.75 -24.74 -7.58
C ASP A 323 -7.40 -26.11 -8.15
N ALA A 324 -6.17 -26.25 -8.64
CA ALA A 324 -5.69 -27.46 -9.29
C ALA A 324 -5.10 -28.49 -8.31
N GLY A 325 -5.31 -28.30 -7.01
CA GLY A 325 -4.87 -29.25 -5.98
C GLY A 325 -3.36 -29.44 -5.94
N ALA A 326 -2.87 -30.67 -6.09
CA ALA A 326 -1.44 -30.98 -6.12
C ALA A 326 -1.14 -31.76 -7.39
N GLY A 327 0.14 -31.94 -7.75
CA GLY A 327 0.52 -32.57 -9.00
C GLY A 327 1.21 -31.58 -9.94
N ALA A 328 1.67 -32.04 -11.09
CA ALA A 328 2.33 -31.18 -12.06
C ALA A 328 1.29 -30.59 -13.02
N ASN A 329 0.75 -29.43 -12.68
CA ASN A 329 -0.38 -28.84 -13.37
C ASN A 329 0.07 -27.93 -14.51
N THR A 330 -0.71 -27.90 -15.60
CA THR A 330 -0.56 -26.94 -16.70
C THR A 330 -1.82 -26.11 -16.82
N ILE A 331 -1.73 -24.83 -16.48
CA ILE A 331 -2.88 -23.92 -16.41
C ILE A 331 -2.63 -22.76 -17.35
N VAL A 332 -3.63 -22.47 -18.19
CA VAL A 332 -3.67 -21.29 -19.04
C VAL A 332 -5.00 -20.59 -18.81
N VAL A 333 -4.95 -19.36 -18.30
CA VAL A 333 -6.12 -18.49 -18.13
C VAL A 333 -5.98 -17.22 -18.97
N GLY A 334 -7.09 -16.65 -19.39
CA GLY A 334 -7.18 -15.47 -20.25
C GLY A 334 -6.84 -14.17 -19.52
N ASN A 335 -7.42 -13.06 -20.00
CA ASN A 335 -7.36 -11.81 -19.26
C ASN A 335 -8.30 -11.87 -18.03
N GLY A 336 -8.39 -10.78 -17.28
CA GLY A 336 -9.23 -10.67 -16.07
C GLY A 336 -8.43 -10.80 -14.78
N ALA A 337 -9.09 -10.65 -13.64
CA ALA A 337 -8.54 -10.86 -12.31
C ALA A 337 -8.65 -12.34 -11.92
N ASN A 338 -7.77 -13.17 -12.47
CA ASN A 338 -7.80 -14.61 -12.25
C ASN A 338 -7.15 -14.99 -10.91
N THR A 339 -7.70 -16.00 -10.25
CA THR A 339 -7.11 -16.66 -9.09
C THR A 339 -6.73 -18.09 -9.45
N VAL A 340 -5.46 -18.46 -9.28
CA VAL A 340 -4.96 -19.82 -9.59
C VAL A 340 -4.17 -20.36 -8.40
N ILE A 341 -4.48 -21.58 -8.00
CA ILE A 341 -3.83 -22.32 -6.91
C ILE A 341 -3.38 -23.68 -7.45
N THR A 342 -2.11 -24.08 -7.33
CA THR A 342 -1.60 -25.36 -7.88
C THR A 342 -0.93 -26.31 -6.87
N GLY A 343 -0.86 -25.89 -5.60
CA GLY A 343 -0.33 -26.71 -4.52
C GLY A 343 1.06 -27.29 -4.79
N ALA A 344 1.34 -28.50 -4.31
CA ALA A 344 2.67 -29.09 -4.46
C ALA A 344 2.85 -29.74 -5.84
N GLY A 345 3.95 -29.43 -6.53
CA GLY A 345 4.26 -30.03 -7.82
C GLY A 345 5.16 -29.14 -8.67
N ILE A 346 5.36 -29.53 -9.92
CA ILE A 346 6.06 -28.70 -10.91
C ILE A 346 4.98 -28.16 -11.83
N ASP A 347 4.59 -26.91 -11.60
CA ASP A 347 3.46 -26.30 -12.27
C ASP A 347 3.89 -25.35 -13.38
N THR A 348 3.09 -25.29 -14.44
CA THR A 348 3.22 -24.33 -15.52
C THR A 348 1.95 -23.50 -15.57
N ILE A 349 2.04 -22.22 -15.23
CA ILE A 349 0.91 -21.30 -15.14
C ILE A 349 1.13 -20.16 -16.13
N THR A 350 0.16 -19.95 -17.02
CA THR A 350 0.13 -18.83 -17.95
C THR A 350 -1.16 -18.05 -17.76
N PHE A 351 -1.07 -16.72 -17.63
CA PHE A 351 -2.23 -15.86 -17.50
C PHE A 351 -2.10 -14.59 -18.36
N GLY A 352 -3.23 -14.01 -18.76
CA GLY A 352 -3.31 -12.80 -19.57
C GLY A 352 -3.11 -11.52 -18.76
N ASN A 353 -3.69 -10.41 -19.25
CA ASN A 353 -3.65 -9.13 -18.54
C ASN A 353 -4.72 -9.06 -17.44
N GLY A 354 -4.48 -8.25 -16.40
CA GLY A 354 -5.41 -8.06 -15.29
C GLY A 354 -4.72 -8.20 -13.93
N ASN A 355 -5.47 -8.08 -12.84
CA ASN A 355 -4.92 -8.19 -11.49
C ASN A 355 -5.02 -9.64 -11.01
N ASN A 356 -4.02 -10.45 -11.37
CA ASN A 356 -4.07 -11.89 -11.11
C ASN A 356 -3.46 -12.24 -9.75
N THR A 357 -4.03 -13.25 -9.09
CA THR A 357 -3.51 -13.83 -7.85
C THR A 357 -3.12 -15.28 -8.08
N ILE A 358 -1.84 -15.59 -7.96
CA ILE A 358 -1.30 -16.93 -8.22
C ILE A 358 -0.64 -17.44 -6.95
N ASP A 359 -1.08 -18.60 -6.46
CA ASP A 359 -0.40 -19.41 -5.45
C ASP A 359 0.09 -20.71 -6.11
N ALA A 360 1.36 -20.72 -6.50
CA ALA A 360 2.00 -21.86 -7.13
C ALA A 360 2.53 -22.89 -6.10
N GLY A 361 1.90 -23.00 -4.93
CA GLY A 361 2.30 -23.95 -3.90
C GLY A 361 3.21 -23.37 -2.84
N PHE A 362 2.88 -22.20 -2.31
CA PHE A 362 3.71 -21.52 -1.32
C PHE A 362 4.05 -22.41 -0.11
N GLY A 363 5.35 -22.52 0.17
CA GLY A 363 5.87 -23.37 1.24
C GLY A 363 5.95 -24.87 0.93
N THR A 364 5.53 -25.31 -0.26
CA THR A 364 5.75 -26.66 -0.78
C THR A 364 7.02 -26.73 -1.63
N ILE A 365 7.38 -27.87 -2.20
CA ILE A 365 8.53 -27.98 -3.12
C ILE A 365 8.04 -28.11 -4.55
N GLY A 366 8.44 -27.17 -5.40
CA GLY A 366 8.07 -27.09 -6.81
C GLY A 366 9.11 -26.33 -7.62
N ALA A 367 9.18 -26.56 -8.93
CA ALA A 367 10.07 -25.82 -9.82
C ALA A 367 9.22 -25.18 -10.91
N ASN A 368 8.48 -24.16 -10.53
CA ASN A 368 7.32 -23.67 -11.27
C ASN A 368 7.72 -22.70 -12.38
N THR A 369 6.95 -22.70 -13.45
CA THR A 369 7.04 -21.69 -14.52
C THR A 369 5.78 -20.86 -14.53
N ILE A 370 5.89 -19.57 -14.22
CA ILE A 370 4.78 -18.64 -14.12
C ILE A 370 5.01 -17.53 -15.15
N THR A 371 4.10 -17.41 -16.12
CA THR A 371 4.15 -16.37 -17.17
C THR A 371 2.86 -15.55 -17.17
N GLY A 372 2.98 -14.23 -17.08
CA GLY A 372 1.84 -13.33 -16.92
C GLY A 372 1.86 -12.11 -17.84
N GLY A 373 0.67 -11.58 -18.14
CA GLY A 373 0.50 -10.29 -18.81
C GLY A 373 0.75 -9.09 -17.88
N SER A 374 0.28 -7.92 -18.29
CA SER A 374 0.39 -6.69 -17.48
C SER A 374 -0.76 -6.57 -16.47
N GLY A 375 -0.51 -5.89 -15.36
CA GLY A 375 -1.48 -5.64 -14.29
C GLY A 375 -0.82 -5.71 -12.91
N ASN A 376 -1.61 -5.50 -11.85
CA ASN A 376 -1.10 -5.57 -10.48
C ASN A 376 -1.21 -7.00 -9.97
N ASN A 377 -0.24 -7.84 -10.35
CA ASN A 377 -0.29 -9.27 -10.05
C ASN A 377 0.33 -9.59 -8.69
N THR A 378 -0.26 -10.55 -7.97
CA THR A 378 0.29 -11.12 -6.75
C THR A 378 0.70 -12.57 -7.00
N ILE A 379 1.98 -12.87 -6.84
CA ILE A 379 2.54 -14.20 -7.06
C ILE A 379 3.14 -14.73 -5.75
N LEU A 380 2.72 -15.91 -5.35
CA LEU A 380 3.34 -16.71 -4.31
C LEU A 380 3.94 -17.96 -4.97
N GLY A 381 5.25 -18.01 -5.09
CA GLY A 381 6.01 -19.15 -5.61
C GLY A 381 6.18 -20.25 -4.56
N SER A 382 6.84 -21.34 -4.93
CA SER A 382 7.08 -22.48 -4.06
C SER A 382 8.52 -22.49 -3.55
N ASN A 383 8.87 -23.45 -2.68
CA ASN A 383 10.27 -23.70 -2.39
C ASN A 383 10.90 -24.56 -3.50
N GLY A 384 11.44 -23.93 -4.53
CA GLY A 384 12.35 -24.59 -5.48
C GLY A 384 12.80 -23.61 -6.57
N ILE A 385 13.20 -24.12 -7.72
CA ILE A 385 13.73 -23.28 -8.80
C ILE A 385 12.54 -22.75 -9.61
N ASP A 386 12.02 -21.59 -9.21
CA ASP A 386 10.91 -20.97 -9.91
C ASP A 386 11.38 -19.99 -11.00
N THR A 387 10.66 -19.97 -12.12
CA THR A 387 10.82 -19.00 -13.19
C THR A 387 9.54 -18.16 -13.29
N ILE A 388 9.63 -16.88 -12.96
CA ILE A 388 8.51 -15.94 -12.93
C ILE A 388 8.76 -14.83 -13.95
N ALA A 389 7.90 -14.71 -14.95
CA ALA A 389 8.00 -13.72 -16.01
C ALA A 389 6.68 -12.94 -16.16
N LEU A 390 6.66 -11.66 -15.80
CA LEU A 390 5.46 -10.83 -15.79
C LEU A 390 5.57 -9.62 -16.74
N GLY A 391 4.42 -9.10 -17.16
CA GLY A 391 4.31 -7.82 -17.85
C GLY A 391 4.55 -6.61 -16.93
N GLY A 392 4.03 -5.44 -17.30
CA GLY A 392 4.11 -4.23 -16.47
C GLY A 392 3.09 -4.23 -15.32
N GLY A 393 3.08 -3.15 -14.53
CA GLY A 393 2.17 -2.95 -13.38
C GLY A 393 2.88 -3.06 -12.03
N ASP A 394 2.15 -2.82 -10.95
CA ASP A 394 2.67 -2.88 -9.58
C ASP A 394 2.57 -4.31 -9.07
N ASN A 395 3.59 -5.12 -9.38
CA ASN A 395 3.56 -6.55 -9.06
C ASN A 395 4.11 -6.80 -7.65
N ARG A 396 3.52 -7.79 -6.98
CA ARG A 396 4.01 -8.32 -5.71
C ARG A 396 4.39 -9.78 -5.88
N ILE A 397 5.67 -10.09 -5.68
CA ILE A 397 6.23 -11.43 -5.87
C ILE A 397 6.88 -11.89 -4.57
N GLU A 398 6.46 -13.04 -4.06
CA GLU A 398 7.19 -13.80 -3.04
C GLU A 398 7.53 -15.16 -3.64
N ALA A 399 8.74 -15.31 -4.18
CA ALA A 399 9.11 -16.47 -4.98
C ALA A 399 9.28 -17.76 -4.16
N GLY A 400 9.55 -17.66 -2.85
CA GLY A 400 9.87 -18.82 -2.00
C GLY A 400 11.35 -19.20 -2.06
N ASP A 401 11.76 -20.22 -1.33
CA ASP A 401 13.19 -20.59 -1.27
C ASP A 401 13.64 -21.35 -2.52
N GLY A 402 14.77 -20.99 -3.12
CA GLY A 402 15.39 -21.71 -4.24
C GLY A 402 16.16 -20.76 -5.14
N ALA A 403 16.70 -21.27 -6.24
CA ALA A 403 17.44 -20.44 -7.19
C ALA A 403 16.46 -19.84 -8.21
N ASN A 404 15.80 -18.74 -7.86
CA ASN A 404 14.68 -18.22 -8.62
C ASN A 404 15.13 -17.30 -9.75
N THR A 405 14.43 -17.34 -10.87
CA THR A 405 14.58 -16.37 -11.97
C THR A 405 13.33 -15.53 -12.07
N ILE A 406 13.44 -14.23 -11.77
CA ILE A 406 12.33 -13.30 -11.75
C ILE A 406 12.57 -12.22 -12.80
N THR A 407 11.65 -12.07 -13.75
CA THR A 407 11.67 -11.04 -14.78
C THR A 407 10.35 -10.28 -14.80
N VAL A 408 10.40 -8.97 -14.57
CA VAL A 408 9.24 -8.07 -14.73
C VAL A 408 9.55 -7.09 -15.87
N GLY A 409 8.65 -7.01 -16.85
CA GLY A 409 8.87 -6.42 -18.17
C GLY A 409 9.79 -5.18 -18.20
N PRO A 410 10.84 -5.16 -19.03
CA PRO A 410 11.93 -4.16 -18.96
C PRO A 410 11.55 -2.74 -19.44
N THR A 411 10.32 -2.52 -19.91
CA THR A 411 9.92 -1.29 -20.62
C THR A 411 8.71 -0.57 -20.01
N PHE A 412 8.08 -1.13 -18.98
CA PHE A 412 6.85 -0.59 -18.41
C PHE A 412 7.05 -0.17 -16.95
N SER A 413 6.56 1.03 -16.62
CA SER A 413 6.61 1.64 -15.29
C SER A 413 5.67 0.91 -14.33
N GLY A 414 6.21 0.38 -13.25
CA GLY A 414 5.44 -0.15 -12.13
C GLY A 414 6.34 -0.26 -10.89
N ASN A 415 5.76 -0.04 -9.72
CA ASN A 415 6.46 -0.09 -8.44
C ASN A 415 6.38 -1.52 -7.90
N ASN A 416 7.38 -2.34 -8.22
CA ASN A 416 7.34 -3.76 -7.91
C ASN A 416 7.91 -4.05 -6.52
N VAL A 417 7.31 -5.03 -5.83
CA VAL A 417 7.82 -5.55 -4.56
C VAL A 417 8.18 -7.01 -4.74
N ILE A 418 9.46 -7.33 -4.60
CA ILE A 418 9.99 -8.67 -4.83
C ILE A 418 10.71 -9.15 -3.57
N ILE A 419 10.34 -10.36 -3.13
CA ILE A 419 11.04 -11.13 -2.11
C ILE A 419 11.41 -12.44 -2.77
N SER A 420 12.69 -12.63 -3.09
CA SER A 420 13.13 -13.82 -3.83
C SER A 420 13.35 -15.04 -2.94
N GLY A 421 13.50 -14.86 -1.62
CA GLY A 421 13.67 -15.96 -0.67
C GLY A 421 15.14 -16.36 -0.47
N ILE A 422 15.39 -17.57 0.04
CA ILE A 422 16.75 -18.09 0.20
C ILE A 422 17.18 -18.80 -1.10
N GLY A 423 18.27 -18.37 -1.72
CA GLY A 423 18.90 -19.12 -2.80
C GLY A 423 19.62 -18.20 -3.78
N ILE A 424 20.19 -18.77 -4.85
CA ILE A 424 20.91 -17.99 -5.87
C ILE A 424 19.89 -17.44 -6.86
N ASP A 425 19.47 -16.21 -6.65
CA ASP A 425 18.41 -15.59 -7.41
C ASP A 425 18.94 -14.71 -8.55
N THR A 426 18.19 -14.68 -9.65
CA THR A 426 18.38 -13.75 -10.76
C THR A 426 17.13 -12.90 -10.91
N ILE A 427 17.24 -11.61 -10.61
CA ILE A 427 16.12 -10.67 -10.58
C ILE A 427 16.38 -9.59 -11.63
N THR A 428 15.46 -9.45 -12.58
CA THR A 428 15.47 -8.38 -13.59
C THR A 428 14.14 -7.65 -13.58
N VAL A 429 14.15 -6.36 -13.25
CA VAL A 429 12.95 -5.52 -13.27
C VAL A 429 13.16 -4.27 -14.12
N GLY A 430 12.09 -3.86 -14.79
CA GLY A 430 12.03 -2.61 -15.56
C GLY A 430 12.13 -1.34 -14.71
N GLY A 431 11.70 -0.21 -15.28
CA GLY A 431 11.67 1.09 -14.58
C GLY A 431 10.69 1.16 -13.42
N GLY A 432 10.61 2.32 -12.75
CA GLY A 432 9.76 2.53 -11.58
C GLY A 432 10.50 2.36 -10.25
N ASP A 433 9.81 2.62 -9.14
CA ASP A 433 10.38 2.58 -7.80
C ASP A 433 10.24 1.15 -7.26
N ASN A 434 11.28 0.33 -7.47
CA ASN A 434 11.23 -1.10 -7.11
C ASN A 434 11.84 -1.34 -5.73
N CYS A 435 11.19 -2.22 -4.96
CA CYS A 435 11.69 -2.72 -3.69
C CYS A 435 12.03 -4.21 -3.82
N ILE A 436 13.31 -4.56 -3.67
CA ILE A 436 13.82 -5.93 -3.83
C ILE A 436 14.52 -6.36 -2.55
N ASP A 437 14.09 -7.51 -2.00
CA ASP A 437 14.78 -8.25 -0.96
C ASP A 437 15.25 -9.58 -1.57
N ALA A 438 16.56 -9.70 -1.77
CA ALA A 438 17.21 -10.85 -2.38
C ALA A 438 17.64 -11.91 -1.35
N GLY A 439 16.93 -11.99 -0.21
CA GLY A 439 17.22 -12.97 0.83
C GLY A 439 18.26 -12.47 1.82
N ALA A 440 18.01 -11.30 2.42
CA ALA A 440 18.87 -10.71 3.43
C ALA A 440 19.27 -11.72 4.53
N GLY A 441 20.57 -11.85 4.82
CA GLY A 441 21.10 -12.78 5.81
C GLY A 441 21.51 -14.17 5.28
N THR A 442 21.42 -14.42 3.97
CA THR A 442 21.74 -15.72 3.34
C THR A 442 23.06 -15.67 2.57
N ALA A 443 23.85 -16.74 2.53
CA ALA A 443 25.15 -16.73 1.85
C ALA A 443 25.07 -16.99 0.33
N ALA A 444 23.99 -16.55 -0.34
CA ALA A 444 23.73 -16.86 -1.74
C ALA A 444 24.22 -15.76 -2.69
N ALA A 445 24.71 -16.11 -3.88
CA ALA A 445 25.28 -15.15 -4.82
C ALA A 445 24.23 -14.69 -5.83
N ASN A 446 23.52 -13.59 -5.56
CA ASN A 446 22.41 -13.12 -6.37
C ASN A 446 22.87 -12.19 -7.51
N THR A 447 22.07 -12.15 -8.58
CA THR A 447 22.22 -11.18 -9.67
C THR A 447 20.96 -10.32 -9.74
N ILE A 448 21.10 -9.03 -9.45
CA ILE A 448 19.99 -8.08 -9.40
C ILE A 448 20.21 -7.01 -10.47
N THR A 449 19.24 -6.83 -11.35
CA THR A 449 19.23 -5.77 -12.36
C THR A 449 17.90 -5.02 -12.27
N ALA A 450 17.91 -3.81 -11.71
CA ALA A 450 16.72 -2.99 -11.56
C ALA A 450 16.82 -1.70 -12.37
N SER A 451 15.83 -1.39 -13.20
CA SER A 451 15.77 -0.13 -13.95
C SER A 451 17.00 0.17 -14.83
N ALA A 452 17.81 -0.82 -15.24
CA ALA A 452 19.14 -0.58 -15.85
C ALA A 452 19.18 0.33 -17.11
N THR A 453 18.04 0.61 -17.74
CA THR A 453 17.91 1.58 -18.85
C THR A 453 16.85 2.67 -18.64
N GLY A 454 16.21 2.69 -17.46
CA GLY A 454 15.11 3.57 -17.11
C GLY A 454 15.40 4.44 -15.88
N PHE A 455 14.39 5.21 -15.46
CA PHE A 455 14.42 6.00 -14.22
C PHE A 455 13.61 5.31 -13.12
N GLY A 456 14.09 5.37 -11.88
CA GLY A 456 13.39 4.87 -10.70
C GLY A 456 14.23 4.93 -9.43
N ASN A 457 13.61 5.23 -8.30
CA ASN A 457 14.24 5.22 -6.98
C ASN A 457 14.13 3.81 -6.39
N ASN A 458 15.13 2.97 -6.61
CA ASN A 458 15.05 1.56 -6.20
C ASN A 458 15.60 1.37 -4.79
N THR A 459 14.98 0.48 -4.02
CA THR A 459 15.48 -0.01 -2.72
C THR A 459 15.87 -1.47 -2.88
N ILE A 460 17.16 -1.76 -2.73
CA ILE A 460 17.73 -3.10 -2.88
C ILE A 460 18.34 -3.54 -1.56
N LEU A 461 17.90 -4.69 -1.07
CA LEU A 461 18.53 -5.44 0.01
C LEU A 461 19.15 -6.69 -0.59
N GLY A 462 20.48 -6.71 -0.67
CA GLY A 462 21.27 -7.87 -1.00
C GLY A 462 21.26 -8.90 0.12
N SER A 463 22.03 -9.96 -0.09
CA SER A 463 22.18 -11.08 0.82
C SER A 463 23.50 -10.97 1.59
N ASN A 464 23.96 -12.05 2.19
CA ASN A 464 25.30 -12.18 2.77
C ASN A 464 26.26 -12.96 1.86
N GLY A 465 25.87 -13.22 0.60
CA GLY A 465 26.70 -13.90 -0.40
C GLY A 465 27.38 -12.92 -1.34
N ILE A 466 27.88 -13.42 -2.48
CA ILE A 466 28.56 -12.58 -3.48
C ILE A 466 27.53 -12.06 -4.46
N ASP A 467 26.98 -10.88 -4.21
CA ASP A 467 25.93 -10.30 -5.02
C ASP A 467 26.48 -9.41 -6.14
N THR A 468 25.81 -9.46 -7.29
CA THR A 468 26.02 -8.52 -8.41
C THR A 468 24.76 -7.68 -8.56
N ILE A 469 24.86 -6.40 -8.22
CA ILE A 469 23.74 -5.45 -8.20
C ILE A 469 23.97 -4.38 -9.26
N THR A 470 23.04 -4.24 -10.19
CA THR A 470 23.03 -3.16 -11.19
C THR A 470 21.71 -2.41 -11.11
N VAL A 471 21.76 -1.12 -10.80
CA VAL A 471 20.59 -0.25 -10.74
C VAL A 471 20.66 0.88 -11.76
N GLY A 472 19.49 1.30 -12.22
CA GLY A 472 19.28 2.35 -13.21
C GLY A 472 19.58 3.77 -12.74
N HIS A 473 19.11 4.72 -13.54
CA HIS A 473 19.18 6.14 -13.22
C HIS A 473 18.11 6.48 -12.15
N GLY A 474 18.46 7.23 -11.11
CA GLY A 474 17.53 7.53 -10.00
C GLY A 474 18.24 7.58 -8.66
N ASN A 475 17.52 7.98 -7.61
CA ASN A 475 18.08 8.03 -6.26
C ASN A 475 17.87 6.65 -5.61
N ASN A 476 18.88 5.78 -5.71
CA ASN A 476 18.77 4.40 -5.26
C ASN A 476 19.30 4.23 -3.84
N TYR A 477 18.66 3.37 -3.05
CA TYR A 477 19.16 2.87 -1.78
C TYR A 477 19.58 1.41 -1.96
N ILE A 478 20.85 1.11 -1.70
CA ILE A 478 21.42 -0.22 -1.92
C ILE A 478 22.15 -0.66 -0.65
N ALA A 479 21.61 -1.65 0.04
CA ALA A 479 22.36 -2.39 1.04
C ALA A 479 22.85 -3.69 0.40
N ALA A 480 24.12 -3.75 -0.01
CA ALA A 480 24.68 -4.92 -0.66
C ALA A 480 24.73 -6.13 0.28
N GLY A 481 24.88 -5.87 1.58
CA GLY A 481 24.99 -6.89 2.62
C GLY A 481 26.43 -7.40 2.77
N GLU A 482 26.60 -8.55 3.44
CA GLU A 482 27.92 -9.17 3.59
C GLU A 482 28.34 -9.87 2.29
N GLY A 483 29.62 -10.26 2.19
CA GLY A 483 30.17 -10.92 1.01
C GLY A 483 30.87 -9.95 0.06
N ALA A 484 31.57 -10.49 -0.95
CA ALA A 484 32.38 -9.69 -1.87
C ALA A 484 31.54 -9.19 -3.05
N ASN A 485 30.78 -8.13 -2.83
CA ASN A 485 29.73 -7.66 -3.71
C ASN A 485 30.27 -6.78 -4.84
N THR A 486 29.53 -6.75 -5.96
CA THR A 486 29.74 -5.79 -7.06
C THR A 486 28.48 -4.98 -7.26
N VAL A 487 28.55 -3.68 -7.00
CA VAL A 487 27.44 -2.73 -7.15
C VAL A 487 27.75 -1.72 -8.25
N THR A 488 26.85 -1.60 -9.22
CA THR A 488 26.88 -0.57 -10.26
C THR A 488 25.58 0.23 -10.20
N ALA A 489 25.69 1.51 -9.90
CA ALA A 489 24.56 2.44 -9.88
C ALA A 489 24.63 3.44 -11.03
N GLY A 490 23.48 3.73 -11.62
CA GLY A 490 23.34 4.74 -12.68
C GLY A 490 23.45 6.17 -12.15
N SER A 491 23.23 7.13 -13.06
CA SER A 491 23.29 8.56 -12.70
C SER A 491 22.09 8.96 -11.82
N GLY A 492 22.35 9.37 -10.60
CA GLY A 492 21.39 9.81 -9.59
C GLY A 492 22.06 9.88 -8.22
N ASN A 493 21.36 10.37 -7.19
CA ASN A 493 21.95 10.46 -5.85
C ASN A 493 21.78 9.11 -5.15
N ASN A 494 22.80 8.26 -5.23
CA ASN A 494 22.71 6.90 -4.69
C ASN A 494 23.27 6.82 -3.27
N PHE A 495 22.61 6.06 -2.41
CA PHE A 495 23.10 5.66 -1.10
C PHE A 495 23.43 4.17 -1.12
N ILE A 496 24.68 3.82 -0.87
CA ILE A 496 25.19 2.45 -1.01
C ILE A 496 25.94 2.04 0.25
N THR A 497 25.57 0.91 0.84
CA THR A 497 26.27 0.32 2.00
C THR A 497 26.82 -1.07 1.67
N GLY A 498 28.10 -1.26 1.93
CA GLY A 498 28.86 -2.50 1.80
C GLY A 498 28.89 -3.37 3.05
N GLY A 499 29.63 -4.48 2.95
CA GLY A 499 29.80 -5.46 4.02
C GLY A 499 31.20 -5.44 4.66
N GLY A 500 31.54 -6.51 5.38
CA GLY A 500 32.88 -6.68 5.95
C GLY A 500 33.94 -7.22 4.97
N GLU A 501 33.54 -7.66 3.78
CA GLU A 501 34.39 -8.27 2.77
C GLU A 501 34.79 -7.31 1.65
N VAL A 502 35.55 -7.79 0.65
CA VAL A 502 36.09 -6.98 -0.45
C VAL A 502 34.99 -6.67 -1.47
N ASP A 503 34.47 -5.45 -1.43
CA ASP A 503 33.42 -4.97 -2.31
C ASP A 503 33.96 -4.11 -3.47
N THR A 504 33.17 -4.02 -4.55
CA THR A 504 33.41 -3.10 -5.67
C THR A 504 32.17 -2.25 -5.93
N PHE A 505 32.32 -0.94 -5.86
CA PHE A 505 31.25 0.05 -6.05
C PHE A 505 31.56 0.94 -7.25
N THR A 506 30.56 1.16 -8.11
CA THR A 506 30.66 2.09 -9.24
C THR A 506 29.41 2.96 -9.34
N ALA A 507 29.55 4.28 -9.20
CA ALA A 507 28.45 5.24 -9.28
C ALA A 507 28.87 6.51 -10.04
N MET A 508 28.73 6.51 -11.37
CA MET A 508 29.41 7.47 -12.26
C MET A 508 28.74 8.86 -12.36
N GLY A 509 27.69 9.17 -11.61
CA GLY A 509 27.14 10.51 -11.60
C GLY A 509 26.01 10.75 -10.58
N GLY A 510 25.73 12.02 -10.29
CA GLY A 510 24.89 12.42 -9.16
C GLY A 510 25.73 12.57 -7.89
N ASN A 511 25.14 13.01 -6.78
CA ASN A 511 25.83 13.13 -5.50
C ASN A 511 25.63 11.82 -4.73
N ASN A 512 26.65 10.96 -4.71
CA ASN A 512 26.56 9.63 -4.13
C ASN A 512 27.10 9.60 -2.71
N VAL A 513 26.52 8.75 -1.88
CA VAL A 513 27.02 8.42 -0.53
C VAL A 513 27.30 6.92 -0.50
N ILE A 514 28.55 6.56 -0.24
CA ILE A 514 29.03 5.17 -0.24
C ILE A 514 29.71 4.87 1.08
N GLU A 515 29.11 3.97 1.85
CA GLU A 515 29.71 3.36 3.05
C GLU A 515 30.27 2.01 2.66
N ALA A 516 31.56 1.94 2.34
CA ALA A 516 32.18 0.76 1.74
C ALA A 516 32.38 -0.40 2.74
N GLY A 517 32.36 -0.13 4.04
CA GLY A 517 32.59 -1.12 5.09
C GLY A 517 34.08 -1.42 5.34
N ASN A 518 34.37 -2.52 6.04
CA ASN A 518 35.70 -2.81 6.59
C ASN A 518 36.64 -3.61 5.67
N GLY A 519 36.15 -4.06 4.51
CA GLY A 519 36.96 -4.78 3.53
C GLY A 519 37.94 -3.89 2.78
N ALA A 520 38.84 -4.50 1.98
CA ALA A 520 39.72 -3.75 1.09
C ALA A 520 38.99 -3.44 -0.22
N ASN A 521 38.15 -2.41 -0.20
CA ASN A 521 37.15 -2.15 -1.23
C ASN A 521 37.71 -1.37 -2.42
N THR A 522 37.00 -1.44 -3.55
CA THR A 522 37.23 -0.56 -4.69
C THR A 522 36.00 0.31 -4.90
N VAL A 523 36.14 1.63 -4.75
CA VAL A 523 35.08 2.61 -4.96
C VAL A 523 35.45 3.47 -6.16
N THR A 524 34.54 3.60 -7.11
CA THR A 524 34.68 4.53 -8.24
C THR A 524 33.41 5.34 -8.39
N THR A 525 33.48 6.64 -8.14
CA THR A 525 32.39 7.57 -8.45
C THR A 525 32.75 8.43 -9.67
N GLY A 526 31.96 9.46 -9.97
CA GLY A 526 32.00 10.11 -11.28
C GLY A 526 31.86 11.62 -11.23
N LEU A 527 30.79 12.17 -11.81
CA LEU A 527 30.51 13.60 -11.71
C LEU A 527 29.50 13.86 -10.59
N GLY A 528 29.82 14.74 -9.66
CA GLY A 528 28.94 15.08 -8.55
C GLY A 528 29.74 15.35 -7.29
N ASN A 529 29.10 15.82 -6.24
CA ASN A 529 29.76 15.96 -4.95
C ASN A 529 29.53 14.67 -4.17
N ASP A 530 30.51 13.78 -4.19
CA ASP A 530 30.39 12.43 -3.63
C ASP A 530 30.95 12.36 -2.19
N ILE A 531 30.35 11.49 -1.36
CA ILE A 531 30.81 11.17 -0.01
C ILE A 531 31.15 9.67 0.01
N VAL A 532 32.40 9.36 0.35
CA VAL A 532 32.88 7.97 0.44
C VAL A 532 33.46 7.73 1.83
N GLU A 533 32.89 6.75 2.54
CA GLU A 533 33.39 6.25 3.81
C GLU A 533 34.04 4.87 3.61
N THR A 534 35.28 4.73 4.04
CA THR A 534 36.04 3.48 4.01
C THR A 534 36.46 3.03 5.41
N GLY A 535 36.62 1.73 5.59
CA GLY A 535 37.06 1.14 6.86
C GLY A 535 38.58 1.05 6.99
N ASP A 536 39.03 0.18 7.91
CA ASP A 536 40.44 0.08 8.32
C ASP A 536 41.35 -0.68 7.33
N ALA A 537 40.84 -1.10 6.18
CA ALA A 537 41.57 -1.94 5.22
C ALA A 537 42.11 -1.12 4.04
N ALA A 538 42.89 -1.77 3.17
CA ALA A 538 43.56 -1.07 2.06
C ALA A 538 42.58 -0.82 0.90
N ASP A 539 41.79 0.25 1.02
CA ASP A 539 40.80 0.64 0.02
C ASP A 539 41.42 1.32 -1.21
N THR A 540 40.74 1.23 -2.35
CA THR A 540 41.05 1.98 -3.57
C THR A 540 39.84 2.85 -3.92
N VAL A 541 39.99 4.17 -3.82
CA VAL A 541 38.90 5.13 -4.07
C VAL A 541 39.31 6.07 -5.22
N ASP A 542 38.42 6.25 -6.19
CA ASP A 542 38.50 7.26 -7.25
C ASP A 542 37.17 8.02 -7.32
N THR A 543 37.13 9.28 -6.88
CA THR A 543 35.87 10.03 -6.78
C THR A 543 35.50 10.80 -8.05
N GLY A 544 36.40 10.90 -9.03
CA GLY A 544 36.12 11.66 -10.24
C GLY A 544 36.04 13.18 -10.01
N GLY A 545 35.10 13.87 -10.65
CA GLY A 545 35.03 15.32 -10.66
C GLY A 545 33.87 15.87 -9.85
N GLY A 546 34.13 16.90 -9.06
CA GLY A 546 33.19 17.47 -8.10
C GLY A 546 33.95 17.97 -6.88
N ASN A 547 33.22 18.39 -5.86
CA ASN A 547 33.84 18.61 -4.55
C ASN A 547 33.53 17.38 -3.72
N ASP A 548 34.49 16.50 -3.49
CA ASP A 548 34.25 15.20 -2.89
C ASP A 548 34.74 15.17 -1.44
N ILE A 549 34.12 14.30 -0.62
CA ILE A 549 34.57 14.01 0.74
C ILE A 549 34.90 12.52 0.83
N ILE A 550 36.14 12.24 1.20
CA ILE A 550 36.60 10.88 1.51
C ILE A 550 36.86 10.80 3.01
N LYS A 551 36.21 9.87 3.70
CA LYS A 551 36.52 9.54 5.09
C LYS A 551 37.22 8.18 5.13
N ASP A 552 38.48 8.17 5.55
CA ASP A 552 39.31 6.97 5.62
C ASP A 552 39.68 6.64 7.07
N ALA A 553 39.39 5.42 7.52
CA ALA A 553 39.78 4.92 8.83
C ALA A 553 41.24 4.38 8.87
N GLY A 554 41.93 4.36 7.72
CA GLY A 554 43.40 4.39 7.68
C GLY A 554 44.12 3.08 7.35
N GLY A 555 43.60 2.31 6.40
CA GLY A 555 44.16 1.00 6.03
C GLY A 555 45.26 0.96 4.97
N ALA A 556 46.00 2.05 4.76
CA ALA A 556 47.07 2.17 3.75
C ALA A 556 46.60 1.94 2.29
N GLY A 557 45.47 2.54 1.96
CA GLY A 557 44.83 2.49 0.64
C GLY A 557 45.40 3.44 -0.42
N THR A 558 44.73 3.55 -1.56
CA THR A 558 44.97 4.55 -2.60
C THR A 558 43.70 5.38 -2.80
N LEU A 559 43.79 6.69 -2.59
CA LEU A 559 42.69 7.64 -2.71
C LEU A 559 43.05 8.63 -3.82
N THR A 560 42.19 8.74 -4.83
CA THR A 560 42.32 9.72 -5.90
C THR A 560 41.06 10.54 -5.94
N ALA A 561 41.17 11.81 -5.58
CA ALA A 561 40.15 12.78 -5.91
C ALA A 561 40.53 13.44 -7.25
N GLY A 562 39.54 13.75 -8.08
CA GLY A 562 39.79 14.21 -9.44
C GLY A 562 39.83 15.72 -9.54
N ALA A 563 38.72 16.34 -9.94
CA ALA A 563 38.70 17.78 -10.23
C ALA A 563 37.63 18.50 -9.42
N GLY A 564 38.07 19.32 -8.48
CA GLY A 564 37.25 20.30 -7.76
C GLY A 564 37.98 20.75 -6.52
N HIS A 565 37.28 20.79 -5.39
CA HIS A 565 37.86 21.08 -4.09
C HIS A 565 37.50 19.94 -3.14
N ASP A 566 38.43 19.02 -2.98
CA ASP A 566 38.21 17.71 -2.39
C ASP A 566 38.79 17.62 -0.99
N ARG A 567 38.06 16.97 -0.07
CA ARG A 567 38.40 16.86 1.34
C ARG A 567 38.69 15.42 1.73
N LEU A 568 39.73 15.24 2.52
CA LEU A 568 40.06 13.97 3.16
C LEU A 568 39.93 14.10 4.68
N ILE A 569 39.02 13.30 5.24
CA ILE A 569 38.81 13.17 6.69
C ILE A 569 39.46 11.87 7.14
N MET A 570 40.30 11.93 8.15
CA MET A 570 40.90 10.74 8.76
C MET A 570 40.80 10.83 10.29
N ASP A 571 40.23 9.80 10.89
CA ASP A 571 40.09 9.70 12.34
C ASP A 571 40.94 8.55 12.90
N PHE A 572 42.08 8.92 13.47
CA PHE A 572 42.99 8.05 14.20
C PHE A 572 42.91 8.29 15.72
N SER A 573 41.82 8.86 16.24
CA SER A 573 41.65 9.18 17.68
C SER A 573 41.83 7.97 18.61
N SER A 574 41.56 6.76 18.11
CA SER A 574 41.78 5.51 18.85
C SER A 574 43.22 4.96 18.76
N SER A 575 44.08 5.57 17.93
CA SER A 575 45.45 5.12 17.73
C SER A 575 46.32 5.39 18.96
N ILE A 576 47.19 4.41 19.27
CA ILE A 576 48.25 4.53 20.29
C ILE A 576 49.64 4.54 19.66
N ALA A 577 49.73 4.48 18.33
CA ALA A 577 50.97 4.50 17.57
C ALA A 577 51.15 5.88 16.92
N PRO A 578 52.40 6.35 16.78
CA PRO A 578 52.68 7.62 16.10
C PRO A 578 52.12 7.63 14.68
N VAL A 579 51.23 8.59 14.41
CA VAL A 579 50.73 8.93 13.09
C VAL A 579 51.70 9.91 12.46
N THR A 580 52.19 9.56 11.27
CA THR A 580 53.15 10.39 10.54
C THR A 580 52.81 10.44 9.06
N ASN A 581 53.08 11.57 8.43
CA ASN A 581 53.21 11.64 6.98
C ASN A 581 54.68 11.46 6.56
N THR A 582 54.91 10.87 5.39
CA THR A 582 56.29 10.61 4.91
C THR A 582 56.62 11.42 3.66
N ALA A 583 55.61 11.92 2.94
CA ALA A 583 55.78 12.77 1.77
C ALA A 583 54.54 13.66 1.61
N VAL A 584 54.69 14.95 1.86
CA VAL A 584 53.68 15.99 1.58
C VAL A 584 54.32 16.97 0.62
N ASN A 585 53.72 17.14 -0.56
CA ASN A 585 54.26 18.01 -1.58
C ASN A 585 53.61 19.39 -1.47
N VAL A 586 54.34 20.31 -0.83
CA VAL A 586 53.92 21.65 -0.38
C VAL A 586 53.78 22.68 -1.53
N ALA A 587 53.42 22.24 -2.74
CA ALA A 587 53.19 23.16 -3.87
C ALA A 587 52.31 22.52 -4.97
N GLY A 588 51.00 22.73 -4.88
CA GLY A 588 50.05 22.64 -6.00
C GLY A 588 49.89 21.27 -6.69
N THR A 589 50.33 20.17 -6.06
CA THR A 589 50.14 18.81 -6.60
C THR A 589 49.16 17.98 -5.77
N TYR A 590 48.73 18.45 -4.60
CA TYR A 590 47.67 17.85 -3.77
C TYR A 590 47.80 16.33 -3.58
N SER A 591 49.05 15.83 -3.42
CA SER A 591 49.36 14.40 -3.40
C SER A 591 50.45 14.06 -2.39
N GLY A 592 50.35 12.89 -1.78
CA GLY A 592 51.29 12.48 -0.74
C GLY A 592 51.03 11.09 -0.17
N ILE A 593 51.70 10.81 0.94
CA ILE A 593 51.52 9.58 1.72
C ILE A 593 51.27 9.95 3.18
N PHE A 594 50.09 9.57 3.68
CA PHE A 594 49.66 9.76 5.06
C PHE A 594 49.47 8.40 5.73
N ASN A 595 50.27 8.09 6.75
CA ASN A 595 50.20 6.82 7.49
C ASN A 595 50.13 5.54 6.62
N GLY A 596 50.70 5.57 5.41
CA GLY A 596 50.67 4.47 4.44
C GLY A 596 49.62 4.61 3.34
N THR A 597 48.58 5.44 3.52
CA THR A 597 47.59 5.77 2.49
C THR A 597 48.20 6.72 1.47
N ILE A 598 48.11 6.37 0.18
CA ILE A 598 48.53 7.22 -0.94
C ILE A 598 47.33 8.07 -1.33
N TYR A 599 47.46 9.39 -1.28
CA TYR A 599 46.41 10.30 -1.74
C TYR A 599 46.89 11.16 -2.92
N ALA A 600 45.96 11.55 -3.79
CA ALA A 600 46.19 12.49 -4.89
C ALA A 600 44.92 13.30 -5.17
N GLY A 601 45.09 14.59 -5.51
CA GLY A 601 44.01 15.52 -5.80
C GLY A 601 43.22 16.01 -4.58
N VAL A 602 43.80 15.98 -3.37
CA VAL A 602 43.11 16.43 -2.14
C VAL A 602 43.59 17.82 -1.72
N GLU A 603 42.67 18.78 -1.66
CA GLU A 603 42.91 20.19 -1.29
C GLU A 603 42.69 20.49 0.19
N GLU A 604 41.91 19.69 0.92
CA GLU A 604 41.54 19.96 2.32
C GLU A 604 41.71 18.71 3.20
N PHE A 605 42.35 18.84 4.36
CA PHE A 605 42.61 17.74 5.28
C PHE A 605 41.97 17.98 6.65
N HIS A 606 41.15 17.03 7.10
CA HIS A 606 40.63 17.00 8.48
C HIS A 606 41.19 15.76 9.18
N ILE A 607 42.17 15.96 10.04
CA ILE A 607 42.94 14.87 10.64
C ILE A 607 42.78 14.94 12.15
N THR A 608 42.33 13.83 12.75
CA THR A 608 42.33 13.63 14.19
C THR A 608 43.26 12.48 14.53
N THR A 609 44.15 12.66 15.51
CA THR A 609 45.08 11.61 15.97
C THR A 609 44.89 11.29 17.45
N GLY A 610 45.67 10.32 17.92
CA GLY A 610 45.37 9.57 19.14
C GLY A 610 46.16 10.05 20.34
N SER A 611 46.69 9.10 21.13
CA SER A 611 47.42 9.42 22.36
C SER A 611 48.95 9.38 22.21
N ALA A 612 49.45 9.36 20.98
CA ALA A 612 50.88 9.20 20.68
C ALA A 612 51.54 10.57 20.49
N ASN A 613 52.84 10.58 20.18
CA ASN A 613 53.47 11.81 19.70
C ASN A 613 53.45 11.78 18.19
N ASP A 614 52.58 12.58 17.59
CA ASP A 614 52.25 12.55 16.18
C ASP A 614 53.01 13.65 15.43
N THR A 615 53.16 13.47 14.11
CA THR A 615 53.76 14.48 13.23
C THR A 615 52.88 14.63 12.00
N ILE A 616 52.12 15.73 11.98
CA ILE A 616 51.13 16.04 10.97
C ILE A 616 51.60 17.31 10.26
N ILE A 617 51.78 17.20 8.95
CA ILE A 617 52.15 18.31 8.08
C ILE A 617 51.16 18.30 6.92
N THR A 618 50.42 19.36 6.69
CA THR A 618 49.50 19.45 5.56
C THR A 618 50.02 20.43 4.50
N GLY A 619 49.32 20.48 3.37
CA GLY A 619 49.67 21.35 2.24
C GLY A 619 48.91 22.67 2.32
N ASP A 620 48.85 23.39 1.20
CA ASP A 620 47.93 24.53 1.08
C ASP A 620 46.48 24.02 1.10
N GLY A 621 45.59 24.68 1.83
CA GLY A 621 44.24 24.19 2.11
C GLY A 621 43.61 24.91 3.30
N ALA A 622 42.35 24.62 3.64
CA ALA A 622 41.75 25.07 4.90
C ALA A 622 41.61 23.87 5.83
N ASP A 623 42.73 23.49 6.44
CA ASP A 623 42.90 22.23 7.14
C ASP A 623 42.40 22.30 8.58
N VAL A 624 42.00 21.14 9.11
CA VAL A 624 41.63 20.95 10.52
C VAL A 624 42.51 19.87 11.10
N LEU A 625 43.40 20.25 12.03
CA LEU A 625 44.35 19.33 12.65
C LEU A 625 44.06 19.20 14.14
N ASP A 626 43.87 17.97 14.61
CA ASP A 626 43.77 17.63 16.02
C ASP A 626 44.80 16.54 16.34
N GLY A 627 45.85 16.91 17.06
CA GLY A 627 46.91 16.00 17.49
C GLY A 627 46.45 14.97 18.53
N GLY A 628 45.30 15.20 19.17
CA GLY A 628 44.86 14.41 20.31
C GLY A 628 45.74 14.66 21.54
N ALA A 629 46.05 13.61 22.29
CA ALA A 629 46.88 13.72 23.48
C ALA A 629 48.31 13.34 23.15
N GLY A 630 49.27 14.22 23.37
CA GLY A 630 50.62 13.91 22.92
C GLY A 630 51.58 15.05 23.17
N ALA A 631 52.77 14.92 22.60
CA ALA A 631 53.60 16.09 22.30
C ALA A 631 53.77 16.08 20.79
N ASP A 632 52.81 16.71 20.12
CA ASP A 632 52.58 16.57 18.69
C ASP A 632 53.29 17.69 17.92
N THR A 633 53.60 17.42 16.66
CA THR A 633 54.11 18.43 15.73
C THR A 633 53.06 18.62 14.64
N LEU A 634 52.36 19.75 14.68
CA LEU A 634 51.24 20.08 13.80
C LEU A 634 51.65 21.29 12.95
N SER A 635 51.74 21.11 11.64
CA SER A 635 52.12 22.17 10.70
C SER A 635 51.12 22.21 9.55
N ALA A 636 50.36 23.28 9.46
CA ALA A 636 49.52 23.55 8.30
C ALA A 636 50.30 24.30 7.21
N GLY A 637 49.79 24.26 5.97
CA GLY A 637 50.37 24.98 4.83
C GLY A 637 49.76 26.37 4.69
N ALA A 638 49.58 26.88 3.46
CA ALA A 638 48.89 28.16 3.30
C ALA A 638 47.37 27.98 3.28
N GLY A 639 46.63 28.79 4.05
CA GLY A 639 45.17 28.89 3.91
C GLY A 639 44.46 29.44 5.13
N SER A 640 43.52 28.72 5.73
CA SER A 640 42.86 29.24 6.93
C SER A 640 42.53 28.07 7.81
N ASP A 641 43.48 27.75 8.66
CA ASP A 641 43.57 26.45 9.31
C ASP A 641 43.05 26.52 10.74
N VAL A 642 42.51 25.40 11.23
CA VAL A 642 42.14 25.23 12.63
C VAL A 642 42.99 24.12 13.23
N ILE A 643 43.73 24.46 14.26
CA ILE A 643 44.62 23.52 14.93
C ILE A 643 44.18 23.41 16.39
N TYR A 644 43.83 22.20 16.82
CA TYR A 644 43.58 21.88 18.22
C TYR A 644 44.89 21.53 18.89
N GLY A 645 45.27 22.33 19.89
CA GLY A 645 46.54 22.20 20.58
C GLY A 645 46.39 21.77 22.04
N THR A 646 47.18 20.80 22.45
CA THR A 646 47.27 20.28 23.81
C THR A 646 48.68 20.46 24.43
N VAL A 647 48.85 20.00 25.65
CA VAL A 647 50.10 20.17 26.40
C VAL A 647 51.23 19.38 25.75
N GLY A 648 52.25 20.09 25.25
CA GLY A 648 53.45 19.49 24.68
C GLY A 648 53.61 19.77 23.18
N ASP A 649 52.58 20.32 22.55
CA ASP A 649 52.54 20.44 21.09
C ASP A 649 53.40 21.59 20.55
N VAL A 650 53.83 21.39 19.32
CA VAL A 650 54.50 22.38 18.46
C VAL A 650 53.59 22.64 17.27
N VAL A 651 53.01 23.83 17.22
CA VAL A 651 52.03 24.24 16.22
C VAL A 651 52.63 25.28 15.27
N ASP A 652 52.42 25.11 13.97
CA ASP A 652 52.72 26.10 12.93
C ASP A 652 51.49 26.23 12.02
N GLY A 653 50.90 27.42 11.95
CA GLY A 653 49.78 27.70 11.05
C GLY A 653 50.18 27.80 9.58
N GLY A 654 51.48 27.87 9.27
CA GLY A 654 51.95 28.09 7.91
C GLY A 654 51.93 29.57 7.51
N GLN A 655 52.59 29.93 6.41
CA GLN A 655 52.71 31.35 6.01
C GLN A 655 52.51 31.54 4.51
N ASP A 656 51.56 32.39 4.11
CA ASP A 656 51.52 32.97 2.78
C ASP A 656 52.34 34.28 2.66
N ALA A 657 52.79 34.58 1.44
CA ALA A 657 53.61 35.76 1.16
C ALA A 657 52.81 37.08 1.15
N ASP A 658 51.49 37.03 1.32
CA ASP A 658 50.55 38.12 1.04
C ASP A 658 49.71 38.57 2.27
N GLY A 659 49.82 37.87 3.41
CA GLY A 659 49.10 38.13 4.66
C GLY A 659 47.59 37.89 4.55
N GLY A 660 47.18 36.91 3.73
CA GLY A 660 45.79 36.64 3.38
C GLY A 660 45.10 35.59 4.24
N ASP A 661 45.89 34.69 4.84
CA ASP A 661 45.50 33.58 5.70
C ASP A 661 44.99 34.03 7.09
N PHE A 662 44.25 33.14 7.76
CA PHE A 662 43.70 33.35 9.09
C PHE A 662 43.60 32.04 9.85
N ASP A 663 44.64 31.75 10.63
CA ASP A 663 44.81 30.50 11.34
C ASP A 663 44.38 30.63 12.79
N VAL A 664 43.72 29.58 13.28
CA VAL A 664 43.12 29.52 14.61
C VAL A 664 43.74 28.40 15.41
N LEU A 665 44.37 28.74 16.52
CA LEU A 665 44.76 27.78 17.56
C LEU A 665 43.63 27.67 18.59
N ASN A 666 43.04 26.48 18.69
CA ASN A 666 42.02 26.16 19.67
C ASN A 666 42.62 25.43 20.88
N LEU A 667 42.43 26.01 22.07
CA LEU A 667 42.96 25.55 23.35
C LEU A 667 41.90 24.90 24.25
N LYS A 668 40.75 24.47 23.73
CA LYS A 668 39.61 23.93 24.52
C LYS A 668 40.00 22.84 25.55
N ASP A 669 40.99 22.01 25.22
CA ASP A 669 41.47 20.91 26.06
C ASP A 669 42.77 21.26 26.82
N PHE A 670 43.27 22.48 26.61
CA PHE A 670 44.38 23.05 27.34
C PHE A 670 43.80 23.65 28.63
N GLY A 671 44.11 23.06 29.79
CA GLY A 671 43.64 23.58 31.09
C GLY A 671 43.96 25.07 31.31
N PRO A 672 43.63 25.65 32.48
CA PRO A 672 43.79 27.09 32.72
C PRO A 672 45.19 27.57 32.30
N TYR A 673 45.29 28.63 31.50
CA TYR A 673 46.57 28.99 30.86
C TYR A 673 46.93 30.47 30.92
N GLU A 674 48.19 30.75 30.58
CA GLU A 674 48.74 32.09 30.34
C GLU A 674 49.53 32.08 29.01
N ILE A 675 49.27 33.04 28.13
CA ILE A 675 49.96 33.16 26.83
C ILE A 675 51.08 34.19 26.92
N GLU A 676 52.27 33.81 26.47
CA GLU A 676 53.41 34.70 26.30
C GLU A 676 53.78 34.81 24.80
N PHE A 677 53.47 35.96 24.20
CA PHE A 677 53.80 36.23 22.80
C PHE A 677 55.29 36.51 22.60
N ALA A 678 55.82 36.09 21.46
CA ALA A 678 57.18 36.36 21.03
C ALA A 678 57.41 37.88 20.86
N ALA A 679 58.63 38.33 21.17
CA ALA A 679 58.94 39.76 21.19
C ALA A 679 58.85 40.38 19.79
N GLY A 680 57.78 41.13 19.52
CA GLY A 680 57.56 41.83 18.25
C GLY A 680 56.79 41.02 17.21
N ASP A 681 56.33 39.81 17.57
CA ASP A 681 55.52 38.96 16.71
C ASP A 681 54.29 38.47 17.47
N PRO A 682 53.10 39.03 17.20
CA PRO A 682 51.86 38.61 17.85
C PRO A 682 51.35 37.26 17.33
N LYS A 683 51.94 36.70 16.26
CA LYS A 683 51.55 35.43 15.65
C LYS A 683 52.37 34.24 16.15
N ALA A 684 53.33 34.48 17.04
CA ALA A 684 54.17 33.44 17.62
C ALA A 684 54.25 33.58 19.14
N GLY A 685 54.41 32.47 19.85
CA GLY A 685 54.45 32.50 21.31
C GLY A 685 54.49 31.13 21.98
N THR A 686 54.32 31.15 23.30
CA THR A 686 54.24 29.97 24.15
C THR A 686 53.04 30.07 25.06
N VAL A 687 52.21 29.02 25.07
CA VAL A 687 51.11 28.85 26.01
C VAL A 687 51.63 28.08 27.22
N PHE A 688 51.42 28.61 28.42
CA PHE A 688 51.81 27.98 29.69
C PHE A 688 50.58 27.50 30.43
N GLU A 689 50.53 26.22 30.79
CA GLU A 689 49.48 25.69 31.68
C GLU A 689 49.71 26.20 33.11
N LEU A 690 48.60 26.51 33.80
CA LEU A 690 48.54 26.96 35.19
C LEU A 690 48.01 25.84 36.10
N ASP A 691 48.35 25.92 37.38
CA ASP A 691 47.77 25.01 38.39
C ASP A 691 46.23 25.09 38.42
N GLY A 692 45.56 24.08 38.98
CA GLY A 692 44.08 24.02 39.03
C GLY A 692 43.38 25.14 39.83
N ILE A 693 44.13 26.16 40.29
CA ILE A 693 43.65 27.38 40.96
C ILE A 693 43.98 28.63 40.11
N GLY A 694 44.65 28.48 38.97
CA GLY A 694 44.97 29.53 37.99
C GLY A 694 46.11 30.46 38.38
N GLY A 695 47.00 30.05 39.30
CA GLY A 695 47.95 30.94 39.97
C GLY A 695 49.43 30.76 39.63
N THR A 696 49.85 29.56 39.19
CA THR A 696 51.28 29.22 38.97
C THR A 696 51.48 28.39 37.72
N ARG A 697 52.45 28.74 36.86
CA ARG A 697 52.82 27.93 35.67
C ARG A 697 53.31 26.53 36.08
N THR A 698 52.73 25.46 35.52
CA THR A 698 53.01 24.04 35.85
C THR A 698 54.25 23.48 35.13
N GLY A 699 54.84 24.24 34.20
CA GLY A 699 55.99 23.84 33.38
C GLY A 699 55.61 23.09 32.10
N ASN A 700 54.32 22.78 31.94
CA ASN A 700 53.70 22.25 30.74
C ASN A 700 53.44 23.41 29.76
N THR A 701 53.83 23.21 28.49
CA THR A 701 53.81 24.26 27.48
C THR A 701 53.40 23.73 26.11
N LEU A 702 52.78 24.59 25.32
CA LEU A 702 52.63 24.47 23.87
C LEU A 702 53.33 25.66 23.21
N THR A 703 54.00 25.44 22.08
CA THR A 703 54.59 26.52 21.27
C THR A 703 53.83 26.68 19.97
N PHE A 704 53.61 27.91 19.54
CA PHE A 704 52.95 28.20 18.27
C PHE A 704 53.71 29.27 17.49
N GLU A 705 53.67 29.15 16.16
CA GLU A 705 54.11 30.16 15.18
C GLU A 705 53.05 30.31 14.09
N ASN A 706 53.00 31.47 13.44
CA ASN A 706 52.05 31.81 12.38
C ASN A 706 50.57 31.57 12.74
N ILE A 707 50.11 32.05 13.90
CA ILE A 707 48.69 31.96 14.31
C ILE A 707 48.10 33.35 14.48
N GLU A 708 47.05 33.69 13.73
CA GLU A 708 46.37 34.98 13.82
C GLU A 708 45.41 35.08 15.00
N ASN A 709 44.85 33.95 15.44
CA ASN A 709 43.81 33.93 16.46
C ASN A 709 43.94 32.73 17.41
N ILE A 710 43.71 32.97 18.70
CA ILE A 710 43.76 31.93 19.74
C ILE A 710 42.44 31.95 20.49
N VAL A 711 41.78 30.78 20.59
CA VAL A 711 40.47 30.61 21.23
C VAL A 711 40.52 29.54 22.32
N ASP A 712 39.68 29.69 23.35
CA ASP A 712 39.53 28.80 24.53
C ASP A 712 38.05 28.52 24.84
N VAL A 713 37.18 28.82 23.89
CA VAL A 713 35.78 28.43 23.96
C VAL A 713 35.47 27.68 22.69
N ASP A 714 34.74 26.58 22.83
CA ASP A 714 34.19 25.87 21.70
C ASP A 714 33.14 26.80 21.05
N THR A 715 33.56 27.59 20.07
CA THR A 715 32.65 28.24 19.12
C THR A 715 32.07 27.23 18.13
N THR A 716 32.41 25.95 18.31
CA THR A 716 31.85 24.80 17.62
C THR A 716 30.39 24.64 18.00
N VAL A 717 29.53 24.70 16.99
CA VAL A 717 28.10 24.43 17.16
C VAL A 717 27.83 23.05 16.59
N THR A 718 27.22 22.18 17.37
CA THR A 718 26.83 20.86 16.88
C THR A 718 25.40 20.89 16.35
N THR A 719 25.15 20.10 15.31
CA THR A 719 23.81 19.76 14.85
C THR A 719 23.76 18.26 14.60
N LEU A 720 22.56 17.68 14.65
CA LEU A 720 22.39 16.29 14.19
C LEU A 720 22.42 16.28 12.66
N GLU A 721 22.87 15.18 12.06
CA GLU A 721 22.69 14.97 10.62
C GLU A 721 21.22 15.13 10.21
N ASP A 722 21.01 15.53 8.96
CA ASP A 722 19.71 15.89 8.36
C ASP A 722 18.92 17.00 9.07
N THR A 723 19.52 17.66 10.07
CA THR A 723 18.86 18.70 10.86
C THR A 723 19.45 20.07 10.54
N PRO A 724 18.67 20.99 9.93
CA PRO A 724 19.13 22.35 9.71
C PRO A 724 19.43 23.07 11.03
N LEU A 725 20.63 23.63 11.11
CA LEU A 725 21.07 24.47 12.21
C LEU A 725 20.74 25.93 11.93
N VAL A 726 19.99 26.58 12.82
CA VAL A 726 19.69 28.01 12.76
C VAL A 726 20.19 28.68 14.03
N ALA A 727 21.12 29.62 13.89
CA ALA A 727 21.73 30.31 15.03
C ALA A 727 22.19 31.72 14.65
N ASN A 728 22.82 32.43 15.60
CA ASN A 728 23.35 33.78 15.39
C ASN A 728 24.83 33.83 15.76
N LEU A 729 25.62 34.50 14.93
CA LEU A 729 27.01 34.81 15.20
C LEU A 729 27.15 35.79 16.36
N THR A 730 28.26 35.69 17.09
CA THR A 730 28.57 36.63 18.17
C THR A 730 29.24 37.87 17.58
N LEU A 731 28.45 38.92 17.33
CA LEU A 731 28.95 40.17 16.75
C LEU A 731 29.27 41.23 17.81
N SER A 732 30.22 42.11 17.50
CA SER A 732 30.48 43.30 18.30
C SER A 732 29.25 44.25 18.31
N SER A 733 29.04 44.99 19.40
CA SER A 733 27.78 45.75 19.62
C SER A 733 27.49 46.73 18.47
N GLY A 734 26.42 46.45 17.71
CA GLY A 734 25.99 47.26 16.56
C GLY A 734 26.70 46.95 15.24
N ALA A 735 27.50 45.89 15.16
CA ALA A 735 28.17 45.45 13.95
C ALA A 735 27.27 44.56 13.06
N THR A 736 27.59 44.52 11.77
CA THR A 736 26.94 43.65 10.77
C THR A 736 28.00 42.83 10.04
N VAL A 737 27.66 41.62 9.61
CA VAL A 737 28.55 40.81 8.76
C VAL A 737 28.61 41.43 7.37
N THR A 738 29.81 41.57 6.82
CA THR A 738 30.02 42.15 5.47
C THR A 738 30.35 41.07 4.45
N LYS A 739 31.23 40.14 4.84
CA LYS A 739 31.65 38.98 4.05
C LYS A 739 32.01 37.82 4.96
N PHE A 740 31.96 36.62 4.41
CA PHE A 740 32.46 35.41 5.04
C PHE A 740 33.25 34.56 4.03
N GLU A 741 34.11 33.70 4.52
CA GLU A 741 35.08 32.90 3.80
C GLU A 741 34.85 31.43 4.22
N VAL A 742 34.65 30.54 3.24
CA VAL A 742 34.49 29.08 3.46
C VAL A 742 35.55 28.39 2.63
N GLY A 743 36.53 27.79 3.30
CA GLY A 743 37.81 27.42 2.67
C GLY A 743 38.46 28.65 2.03
N THR A 744 38.93 28.53 0.79
CA THR A 744 39.58 29.63 0.05
C THR A 744 38.61 30.60 -0.66
N THR A 745 37.29 30.38 -0.57
CA THR A 745 36.28 31.15 -1.31
C THR A 745 35.65 32.23 -0.43
N THR A 746 35.63 33.48 -0.88
CA THR A 746 34.93 34.59 -0.22
C THR A 746 33.51 34.77 -0.76
N PHE A 747 32.54 34.86 0.14
CA PHE A 747 31.11 35.11 -0.09
C PHE A 747 30.69 36.44 0.56
N ASN A 748 29.72 37.13 -0.05
CA ASN A 748 29.08 38.28 0.56
C ASN A 748 28.00 37.84 1.55
N ALA A 749 27.74 38.64 2.59
CA ALA A 749 26.64 38.37 3.49
C ALA A 749 25.29 38.29 2.72
N GLY A 750 24.51 37.25 2.98
CA GLY A 750 23.27 36.88 2.30
C GLY A 750 23.43 35.88 1.14
N GLU A 751 24.65 35.61 0.67
CA GLU A 751 24.91 34.55 -0.31
C GLU A 751 24.93 33.17 0.38
N THR A 752 24.51 32.13 -0.35
CA THR A 752 24.60 30.74 0.10
C THR A 752 25.90 30.13 -0.41
N ALA A 753 26.72 29.65 0.50
CA ALA A 753 27.87 28.81 0.23
C ALA A 753 27.43 27.34 0.22
N SER A 754 27.21 26.80 -0.98
CA SER A 754 26.93 25.38 -1.16
C SER A 754 28.23 24.58 -1.15
N ARG A 755 28.28 23.58 -0.27
CA ARG A 755 29.38 22.64 -0.12
C ARG A 755 28.84 21.21 -0.05
N THR A 756 29.72 20.23 -0.06
CA THR A 756 29.39 18.80 -0.11
C THR A 756 28.78 18.32 1.20
N GLU A 757 29.28 18.85 2.30
CA GLU A 757 28.79 18.69 3.67
C GLU A 757 27.46 19.40 3.96
N GLY A 758 27.03 20.35 3.11
CA GLY A 758 25.80 21.11 3.31
C GLY A 758 25.83 22.55 2.78
N ASP A 759 24.67 23.20 2.84
CA ASP A 759 24.46 24.58 2.44
C ASP A 759 24.55 25.54 3.64
N LEU A 760 25.46 26.52 3.56
CA LEU A 760 25.61 27.57 4.58
C LEU A 760 25.16 28.94 4.03
N GLN A 761 24.36 29.68 4.80
CA GLN A 761 24.06 31.08 4.53
C GLN A 761 24.28 31.92 5.79
N ILE A 762 25.00 33.04 5.67
CA ILE A 762 25.18 34.03 6.75
C ILE A 762 24.63 35.38 6.31
N ASN A 763 23.63 35.89 7.04
CA ASN A 763 22.98 37.17 6.76
C ASN A 763 23.75 38.35 7.39
N ASN A 764 23.49 39.57 6.89
CA ASN A 764 24.13 40.79 7.40
C ASN A 764 23.90 41.04 8.89
N ASP A 765 22.77 40.59 9.45
CA ASP A 765 22.44 40.74 10.86
C ASP A 765 23.17 39.76 11.78
N GLY A 766 23.96 38.84 11.21
CA GLY A 766 24.66 37.79 11.95
C GLY A 766 23.85 36.51 12.11
N SER A 767 22.59 36.46 11.66
CA SER A 767 21.86 35.19 11.61
C SER A 767 22.44 34.29 10.53
N TYR A 768 22.55 32.99 10.81
CA TYR A 768 22.99 32.00 9.84
C TYR A 768 22.14 30.74 9.86
N THR A 769 22.13 30.05 8.72
CA THR A 769 21.50 28.74 8.55
C THR A 769 22.50 27.81 7.89
N PHE A 770 22.70 26.65 8.48
CA PHE A 770 23.46 25.56 7.89
C PHE A 770 22.54 24.35 7.72
N THR A 771 22.40 23.85 6.51
CA THR A 771 21.63 22.63 6.23
C THR A 771 22.62 21.54 5.85
N PRO A 772 22.88 20.56 6.73
CA PRO A 772 23.75 19.43 6.41
C PRO A 772 23.27 18.73 5.14
N ALA A 773 24.20 18.22 4.34
CA ALA A 773 23.85 17.30 3.27
C ALA A 773 23.24 16.02 3.86
N PRO A 774 22.32 15.35 3.14
CA PRO A 774 21.70 14.12 3.62
C PRO A 774 22.75 13.09 4.06
N ASN A 775 22.56 12.53 5.26
CA ASN A 775 23.41 11.50 5.87
C ASN A 775 24.88 11.91 6.07
N TYR A 776 25.19 13.21 5.95
CA TYR A 776 26.51 13.71 6.28
C TYR A 776 26.65 13.84 7.80
N ASN A 777 27.59 13.11 8.35
CA ASN A 777 28.14 13.33 9.68
C ASN A 777 29.61 13.76 9.59
N GLY A 778 30.12 14.40 10.64
CA GLY A 778 31.49 14.88 10.73
C GLY A 778 31.64 16.41 10.70
N PRO A 779 32.90 16.89 10.67
CA PRO A 779 33.23 18.30 10.75
C PRO A 779 32.94 19.08 9.45
N ALA A 780 32.14 20.14 9.56
CA ALA A 780 31.94 21.12 8.49
C ALA A 780 33.20 22.02 8.34
N PRO A 781 33.37 22.72 7.20
CA PRO A 781 34.53 23.57 6.94
C PRO A 781 34.56 24.72 7.93
N VAL A 782 35.77 25.22 8.15
CA VAL A 782 35.99 26.42 8.95
C VAL A 782 35.40 27.63 8.22
N ILE A 783 34.57 28.38 8.92
CA ILE A 783 33.87 29.55 8.37
C ILE A 783 34.45 30.80 9.02
N ASN A 784 35.19 31.58 8.25
CA ASN A 784 35.74 32.85 8.71
C ASN A 784 34.81 34.00 8.31
N TYR A 785 34.51 34.94 9.20
CA TYR A 785 33.67 36.10 8.88
C TYR A 785 34.28 37.40 9.34
N THR A 786 34.01 38.48 8.61
CA THR A 786 34.48 39.82 8.94
C THR A 786 33.30 40.73 9.26
N ASP A 787 33.29 41.29 10.47
CA ASP A 787 32.29 42.26 10.88
C ASP A 787 32.55 43.66 10.27
N SER A 788 31.58 44.55 10.36
CA SER A 788 31.67 45.92 9.81
C SER A 788 32.73 46.79 10.49
N ASN A 789 33.30 46.35 11.61
CA ASN A 789 34.40 47.02 12.31
C ASN A 789 35.77 46.47 11.90
N GLY A 790 35.81 45.48 11.00
CA GLY A 790 37.03 44.82 10.55
C GLY A 790 37.54 43.74 11.49
N VAL A 791 36.73 43.31 12.47
CA VAL A 791 37.07 42.17 13.33
C VAL A 791 36.80 40.89 12.57
N ARG A 792 37.82 40.02 12.48
CA ARG A 792 37.73 38.67 11.92
C ARG A 792 37.45 37.67 13.04
N SER A 793 36.60 36.69 12.78
CA SER A 793 36.22 35.62 13.71
C SER A 793 35.83 34.37 12.95
N SER A 794 35.81 33.22 13.64
CA SER A 794 35.56 31.91 13.02
C SER A 794 34.31 31.26 13.62
N LEU A 795 33.64 30.44 12.81
CA LEU A 795 32.55 29.54 13.18
C LEU A 795 32.94 28.14 12.71
N ILE A 796 32.77 27.17 13.61
CA ILE A 796 32.99 25.75 13.33
C ILE A 796 31.65 25.06 13.55
N ILE A 797 31.27 24.14 12.66
CA ILE A 797 30.04 23.36 12.80
C ILE A 797 30.41 21.89 12.75
N ASN A 798 29.93 21.11 13.72
CA ASN A 798 30.06 19.65 13.70
C ASN A 798 28.69 19.02 13.48
N VAL A 799 28.64 17.97 12.67
CA VAL A 799 27.43 17.21 12.42
C VAL A 799 27.54 15.84 13.10
N ASP A 800 26.77 15.65 14.16
CA ASP A 800 26.77 14.40 14.91
C ASP A 800 25.96 13.33 14.15
N PRO A 801 26.46 12.10 14.05
CA PRO A 801 25.74 11.02 13.39
C PRO A 801 24.46 10.64 14.15
N VAL A 802 23.43 10.25 13.41
CA VAL A 802 22.22 9.63 13.94
C VAL A 802 22.27 8.15 13.56
N ASP A 803 21.87 7.26 14.47
CA ASP A 803 21.83 5.82 14.20
C ASP A 803 20.74 5.51 13.16
N GLU A 804 21.15 5.46 11.89
CA GLU A 804 20.36 5.13 10.70
C GLU A 804 20.27 3.61 10.44
N THR A 805 20.37 2.77 11.47
CA THR A 805 20.13 1.32 11.33
C THR A 805 18.64 1.01 11.08
N THR A 806 18.10 1.43 9.94
CA THR A 806 17.13 0.74 9.05
C THR A 806 16.56 1.73 8.02
N PRO A 807 16.35 1.29 6.76
CA PRO A 807 15.81 2.14 5.70
C PRO A 807 14.45 2.75 6.09
N HIS A 808 14.22 3.98 5.60
CA HIS A 808 12.99 4.76 5.74
C HIS A 808 11.73 3.92 5.46
N CYS A 809 11.17 3.38 6.53
CA CYS A 809 9.80 2.91 6.60
C CYS A 809 9.21 3.31 7.96
N LEU A 810 9.34 4.59 8.31
CA LEU A 810 8.89 5.13 9.60
C LEU A 810 7.95 6.32 9.38
N ALA A 811 6.65 6.04 9.50
CA ALA A 811 5.68 7.02 9.96
C ALA A 811 5.18 6.59 11.37
N PRO A 812 4.77 7.53 12.25
CA PRO A 812 4.39 7.25 13.65
C PRO A 812 3.03 6.60 13.91
N ILE A 813 2.75 6.37 15.21
CA ILE A 813 1.48 5.98 15.88
C ILE A 813 0.74 7.24 16.38
N CYS A 814 -0.38 7.63 15.78
CA CYS A 814 -1.10 8.86 16.11
C CYS A 814 -2.62 8.73 15.88
N PHE A 815 -3.42 9.48 16.65
CA PHE A 815 -4.84 9.69 16.39
C PHE A 815 -5.04 10.87 15.44
N VAL A 816 -6.02 10.79 14.54
CA VAL A 816 -6.36 11.94 13.69
C VAL A 816 -7.26 12.91 14.45
N GLN A 817 -7.19 14.19 14.11
CA GLN A 817 -8.14 15.20 14.59
C GLN A 817 -9.60 14.72 14.46
N GLY A 818 -10.40 14.89 15.51
CA GLY A 818 -11.79 14.43 15.56
C GLY A 818 -11.98 13.02 16.11
N SER A 819 -10.91 12.23 16.34
CA SER A 819 -11.01 10.94 17.04
C SER A 819 -11.56 11.12 18.45
N LEU A 820 -12.59 10.34 18.82
CA LEU A 820 -13.26 10.45 20.11
C LEU A 820 -12.65 9.52 21.16
N ILE A 821 -11.98 10.06 22.16
CA ILE A 821 -11.35 9.30 23.25
C ILE A 821 -12.31 9.16 24.44
N ALA A 822 -12.38 7.97 25.04
CA ALA A 822 -13.20 7.75 26.23
C ALA A 822 -12.56 8.37 27.48
N ALA A 823 -13.16 9.45 27.97
CA ALA A 823 -12.76 10.13 29.20
C ALA A 823 -13.81 9.95 30.31
N LEU A 824 -13.48 10.36 31.55
CA LEU A 824 -14.39 10.29 32.71
C LEU A 824 -15.79 10.90 32.45
N ASN A 825 -15.87 11.95 31.63
CA ASN A 825 -17.12 12.65 31.31
C ASN A 825 -17.77 12.16 29.99
N GLY A 826 -17.33 11.03 29.46
CA GLY A 826 -17.77 10.48 28.18
C GLY A 826 -16.76 10.68 27.06
N LYS A 827 -17.22 10.54 25.81
CA LYS A 827 -16.38 10.62 24.61
C LYS A 827 -15.99 12.07 24.31
N THR A 828 -14.70 12.38 24.35
CA THR A 828 -14.16 13.72 24.09
C THR A 828 -13.24 13.67 22.88
N ALA A 829 -13.37 14.63 21.95
CA ALA A 829 -12.49 14.70 20.79
C ALA A 829 -11.04 14.96 21.22
N VAL A 830 -10.09 14.28 20.56
CA VAL A 830 -8.67 14.28 20.96
C VAL A 830 -8.05 15.68 21.02
N GLU A 831 -8.48 16.59 20.14
CA GLU A 831 -8.01 17.97 20.11
C GLU A 831 -8.45 18.82 21.32
N ASN A 832 -9.45 18.36 22.07
CA ASN A 832 -9.97 19.05 23.25
C ASN A 832 -9.45 18.47 24.57
N LEU A 833 -8.62 17.43 24.52
CA LEU A 833 -8.02 16.83 25.70
C LEU A 833 -6.84 17.66 26.18
N VAL A 834 -6.68 17.77 27.50
CA VAL A 834 -5.56 18.45 28.13
C VAL A 834 -4.85 17.56 29.14
N VAL A 835 -3.59 17.90 29.45
CA VAL A 835 -2.82 17.22 30.49
C VAL A 835 -3.60 17.25 31.82
N GLY A 836 -3.72 16.08 32.45
CA GLY A 836 -4.49 15.88 33.68
C GLY A 836 -5.91 15.34 33.46
N ASP A 837 -6.45 15.35 32.24
CA ASP A 837 -7.74 14.72 31.95
C ASP A 837 -7.67 13.21 32.19
N LEU A 838 -8.72 12.68 32.81
CA LEU A 838 -8.82 11.26 33.18
C LEU A 838 -9.40 10.45 32.02
N ILE A 839 -8.56 9.61 31.42
CA ILE A 839 -8.91 8.73 30.29
C ILE A 839 -9.15 7.31 30.79
N GLN A 840 -10.21 6.69 30.28
CA GLN A 840 -10.51 5.30 30.57
C GLN A 840 -9.52 4.40 29.82
N THR A 841 -8.70 3.67 30.56
CA THR A 841 -7.79 2.65 30.05
C THR A 841 -8.31 1.24 30.35
N LEU A 842 -7.85 0.26 29.57
CA LEU A 842 -8.16 -1.15 29.75
C LEU A 842 -7.39 -1.76 30.93
N ASP A 843 -6.15 -1.33 31.15
CA ASP A 843 -5.22 -1.96 32.08
C ASP A 843 -5.40 -1.45 33.52
N HIS A 844 -5.55 -0.14 33.69
CA HIS A 844 -5.50 0.51 35.00
C HIS A 844 -6.66 1.49 35.27
N GLY A 845 -7.76 1.38 34.52
CA GLY A 845 -8.95 2.20 34.73
C GLY A 845 -8.73 3.66 34.33
N LEU A 846 -9.24 4.61 35.10
CA LEU A 846 -9.07 6.04 34.78
C LEU A 846 -7.65 6.51 35.09
N GLN A 847 -6.87 6.85 34.05
CA GLN A 847 -5.51 7.37 34.15
C GLN A 847 -5.42 8.82 33.68
N PRO A 848 -4.66 9.69 34.37
CA PRO A 848 -4.48 11.07 33.96
C PRO A 848 -3.49 11.18 32.79
N ILE A 849 -3.84 11.95 31.76
CA ILE A 849 -2.90 12.27 30.67
C ILE A 849 -1.70 13.02 31.27
N ARG A 850 -0.48 12.58 30.93
CA ARG A 850 0.76 13.21 31.37
C ARG A 850 1.33 14.17 30.34
N TRP A 851 1.14 13.83 29.08
CA TRP A 851 1.59 14.66 27.97
C TRP A 851 0.69 14.42 26.76
N ILE A 852 0.46 15.47 25.98
CA ILE A 852 -0.26 15.41 24.71
C ILE A 852 0.51 16.21 23.67
N GLY A 853 0.86 15.55 22.57
CA GLY A 853 1.58 16.18 21.46
C GLY A 853 0.75 16.21 20.20
N ARG A 854 1.10 17.10 19.27
CA ARG A 854 0.47 17.17 17.95
C ARG A 854 1.50 17.37 16.86
N ARG A 855 1.25 16.77 15.70
CA ARG A 855 2.00 16.96 14.45
C ARG A 855 1.02 17.27 13.34
N TYR A 856 1.27 18.36 12.62
CA TYR A 856 0.52 18.74 11.44
C TYR A 856 1.26 18.22 10.20
N ILE A 857 0.53 17.69 9.24
CA ILE A 857 1.02 17.24 7.94
C ILE A 857 0.08 17.82 6.89
N ASP A 858 0.63 18.48 5.87
CA ASP A 858 -0.16 19.09 4.82
C ASP A 858 -0.56 18.08 3.72
N ALA A 859 -1.53 18.45 2.87
CA ALA A 859 -1.96 17.59 1.76
C ALA A 859 -0.86 17.25 0.76
N GLN A 860 0.16 18.10 0.60
CA GLN A 860 1.23 17.84 -0.35
C GLN A 860 2.17 16.75 0.16
N GLU A 861 2.60 16.84 1.41
CA GLU A 861 3.40 15.81 2.10
C GLU A 861 2.65 14.47 2.19
N LEU A 862 1.32 14.50 2.35
CA LEU A 862 0.48 13.29 2.33
C LEU A 862 0.34 12.67 0.93
N ALA A 863 0.36 13.47 -0.14
CA ALA A 863 0.29 12.96 -1.51
C ALA A 863 1.62 12.34 -1.96
N GLU A 864 2.74 12.89 -1.50
CA GLU A 864 4.09 12.45 -1.83
C GLU A 864 4.54 11.23 -1.01
N ASN A 865 3.91 10.96 0.14
CA ASN A 865 4.30 9.86 1.03
C ASN A 865 3.11 9.04 1.53
N GLU A 866 2.87 7.91 0.85
CA GLU A 866 1.80 6.97 1.22
C GLU A 866 1.92 6.45 2.67
N ASN A 867 3.15 6.38 3.19
CA ASN A 867 3.40 5.93 4.55
C ASN A 867 2.89 6.90 5.62
N LEU A 868 2.56 8.15 5.27
CA LEU A 868 1.93 9.13 6.17
C LEU A 868 0.40 9.16 6.05
N ARG A 869 -0.15 8.44 5.04
CA ARG A 869 -1.56 8.14 4.73
C ARG A 869 -2.42 7.68 5.91
N PRO A 870 -3.41 8.39 6.49
CA PRO A 870 -4.24 7.79 7.54
C PRO A 870 -4.91 6.48 7.10
N ILE A 871 -4.96 5.50 7.99
CA ILE A 871 -5.65 4.23 7.80
C ILE A 871 -7.00 4.28 8.51
N ARG A 872 -8.02 3.88 7.78
CA ARG A 872 -9.40 3.82 8.25
C ARG A 872 -9.79 2.38 8.51
N ILE A 873 -10.19 2.08 9.73
CA ILE A 873 -10.60 0.74 10.16
C ILE A 873 -12.09 0.75 10.48
N ARG A 874 -12.88 -0.11 9.83
CA ARG A 874 -14.28 -0.35 10.18
C ARG A 874 -14.37 -1.01 11.56
N LYS A 875 -15.31 -0.55 12.40
CA LYS A 875 -15.42 -0.98 13.81
C LYS A 875 -15.93 -2.42 14.00
N ASP A 876 -16.75 -2.90 13.06
CA ASP A 876 -17.28 -4.26 13.00
C ASP A 876 -16.18 -5.30 12.72
N VAL A 877 -15.13 -4.93 11.99
CA VAL A 877 -13.94 -5.77 11.76
C VAL A 877 -13.19 -6.04 13.07
N ILE A 878 -13.19 -5.08 13.99
CA ILE A 878 -12.47 -5.21 15.25
C ILE A 878 -13.26 -6.00 16.29
N SER A 879 -14.57 -5.80 16.40
CA SER A 879 -15.40 -6.52 17.37
C SER A 879 -16.83 -6.72 16.90
N ASP A 880 -17.40 -7.89 17.20
CA ASP A 880 -18.79 -8.30 16.90
C ASP A 880 -19.89 -7.38 17.50
N GLY A 881 -19.52 -6.32 18.24
CA GLY A 881 -20.42 -5.34 18.85
C GLY A 881 -20.00 -3.88 18.69
N GLY A 882 -19.07 -3.57 17.77
CA GLY A 882 -18.40 -2.26 17.65
C GLY A 882 -19.27 -1.08 17.17
N GLY A 883 -20.50 -1.33 16.72
CA GLY A 883 -21.40 -0.32 16.14
C GLY A 883 -20.98 0.16 14.75
N ILE A 884 -21.74 1.12 14.19
CA ILE A 884 -21.48 1.72 12.87
C ILE A 884 -20.40 2.81 12.95
N GLY A 885 -19.47 2.84 11.99
CA GLY A 885 -18.44 3.88 11.83
C GLY A 885 -17.01 3.35 11.72
N TYR A 886 -16.05 4.27 11.79
CA TYR A 886 -14.63 3.98 11.56
C TYR A 886 -13.75 4.51 12.70
N LEU A 887 -12.60 3.88 12.91
CA LEU A 887 -11.45 4.45 13.60
C LEU A 887 -10.45 4.91 12.54
N THR A 888 -9.96 6.14 12.62
CA THR A 888 -8.93 6.64 11.68
C THR A 888 -7.66 6.99 12.45
N VAL A 889 -6.56 6.37 12.08
CA VAL A 889 -5.26 6.46 12.78
C VAL A 889 -4.12 6.50 11.77
N SER A 890 -2.93 6.86 12.21
CA SER A 890 -1.74 6.79 11.35
C SER A 890 -1.36 5.33 11.02
N PRO A 891 -0.58 5.06 9.95
CA PRO A 891 -0.30 3.69 9.50
C PRO A 891 0.38 2.80 10.52
N GLN A 892 1.27 3.33 11.36
CA GLN A 892 1.99 2.54 12.35
C GLN A 892 1.24 2.44 13.67
N HIS A 893 0.10 3.13 13.82
CA HIS A 893 -0.72 3.09 15.02
C HIS A 893 -1.17 1.67 15.35
N ARG A 894 -0.91 1.19 16.56
CA ARG A 894 -1.24 -0.20 16.90
C ARG A 894 -2.59 -0.31 17.58
N VAL A 895 -3.39 -1.22 17.05
CA VAL A 895 -4.68 -1.60 17.63
C VAL A 895 -4.53 -2.93 18.37
N LEU A 896 -5.34 -3.09 19.42
CA LEU A 896 -5.34 -4.33 20.20
C LEU A 896 -6.02 -5.44 19.41
N ILE A 897 -5.32 -6.56 19.26
CA ILE A 897 -5.88 -7.80 18.73
C ILE A 897 -5.87 -8.84 19.84
N ALA A 898 -7.02 -9.47 20.05
CA ALA A 898 -7.19 -10.47 21.08
C ALA A 898 -7.83 -11.72 20.49
N SER A 899 -7.03 -12.77 20.26
CA SER A 899 -7.56 -13.98 19.65
C SER A 899 -6.81 -15.24 20.06
N LYS A 900 -7.49 -16.38 19.99
CA LYS A 900 -6.85 -17.70 20.16
C LYS A 900 -5.84 -18.00 19.05
N VAL A 901 -5.92 -17.29 17.91
CA VAL A 901 -4.94 -17.39 16.83
C VAL A 901 -3.66 -16.67 17.23
N ALA A 902 -3.78 -15.47 17.84
CA ALA A 902 -2.65 -14.74 18.41
C ALA A 902 -1.96 -15.55 19.50
N GLU A 903 -2.73 -16.20 20.40
CA GLU A 903 -2.18 -17.06 21.46
C GLU A 903 -1.32 -18.20 20.89
N ARG A 904 -1.79 -18.88 19.84
CA ARG A 904 -1.05 -19.97 19.21
C ARG A 904 0.18 -19.51 18.45
N MET A 905 0.16 -18.29 17.90
CA MET A 905 1.25 -17.74 17.09
C MET A 905 2.35 -17.09 17.92
N PHE A 906 1.96 -16.40 18.99
CA PHE A 906 2.84 -15.50 19.73
C PHE A 906 2.94 -15.84 21.22
N GLY A 907 2.23 -16.86 21.67
CA GLY A 907 2.20 -17.26 23.09
C GLY A 907 1.43 -16.29 24.00
N SER A 908 0.77 -15.28 23.45
CA SER A 908 -0.06 -14.30 24.16
C SER A 908 -1.42 -14.13 23.48
N VAL A 909 -2.49 -14.10 24.28
CA VAL A 909 -3.87 -13.91 23.78
C VAL A 909 -4.08 -12.50 23.25
N GLU A 910 -3.46 -11.50 23.89
CA GLU A 910 -3.57 -10.07 23.57
C GLU A 910 -2.21 -9.59 23.03
N ILE A 911 -2.25 -8.95 21.86
CA ILE A 911 -1.07 -8.43 21.15
C ILE A 911 -1.41 -7.11 20.45
N LEU A 912 -0.38 -6.31 20.19
CA LEU A 912 -0.51 -5.03 19.49
C LEU A 912 -0.01 -5.14 18.05
N VAL A 913 -0.85 -4.71 17.11
CA VAL A 913 -0.59 -4.83 15.68
C VAL A 913 -0.75 -3.48 14.99
N PRO A 914 0.24 -3.02 14.19
CA PRO A 914 0.13 -1.77 13.44
C PRO A 914 -1.00 -1.80 12.42
N ALA A 915 -1.75 -0.71 12.29
CA ALA A 915 -2.89 -0.56 11.38
C ALA A 915 -2.52 -0.88 9.92
N LYS A 916 -1.31 -0.51 9.47
CA LYS A 916 -0.80 -0.80 8.11
C LYS A 916 -0.71 -2.28 7.82
N GLN A 917 -0.44 -3.09 8.85
CA GLN A 917 -0.33 -4.54 8.70
C GLN A 917 -1.72 -5.21 8.65
N LEU A 918 -2.79 -4.44 8.87
CA LEU A 918 -4.17 -4.92 8.82
C LEU A 918 -4.90 -4.57 7.52
N LEU A 919 -4.25 -3.86 6.59
CA LEU A 919 -4.81 -3.51 5.27
C LEU A 919 -5.25 -4.73 4.44
N ALA A 920 -4.78 -5.92 4.77
CA ALA A 920 -5.26 -7.14 4.14
C ALA A 920 -6.72 -7.46 4.51
N ILE A 921 -7.23 -6.94 5.62
CA ILE A 921 -8.56 -7.27 6.14
C ILE A 921 -9.59 -6.35 5.51
N GLU A 922 -10.61 -6.95 4.91
CA GLU A 922 -11.72 -6.22 4.29
C GLU A 922 -12.37 -5.23 5.29
N GLY A 923 -12.34 -3.94 4.96
CA GLY A 923 -12.78 -2.87 5.85
C GLY A 923 -11.69 -2.09 6.56
N ILE A 924 -10.44 -2.33 6.18
CA ILE A 924 -9.31 -1.53 6.62
C ILE A 924 -8.61 -1.00 5.39
N ASP A 925 -8.77 0.30 5.13
CA ASP A 925 -8.34 0.93 3.88
C ASP A 925 -7.48 2.17 4.15
N ILE A 926 -6.58 2.49 3.22
CA ILE A 926 -5.85 3.75 3.23
C ILE A 926 -6.82 4.86 2.79
N CYS A 927 -6.80 6.00 3.47
CA CYS A 927 -7.61 7.14 3.06
C CYS A 927 -7.00 7.83 1.83
N ASP A 928 -7.75 7.88 0.71
CA ASP A 928 -7.31 8.45 -0.57
C ASP A 928 -7.51 9.97 -0.74
N HIS A 929 -8.23 10.63 0.17
CA HIS A 929 -8.58 12.04 0.02
C HIS A 929 -8.51 12.80 1.36
N PHE A 930 -7.50 13.68 1.53
CA PHE A 930 -7.43 14.68 2.61
C PHE A 930 -6.90 16.02 2.08
N GLU A 931 -7.39 17.12 2.65
CA GLU A 931 -6.92 18.49 2.37
C GLU A 931 -5.77 18.91 3.29
N ASP A 932 -5.65 18.34 4.51
CA ASP A 932 -4.54 18.39 5.48
C ASP A 932 -4.86 17.43 6.65
N VAL A 933 -3.86 16.92 7.42
CA VAL A 933 -4.09 16.03 8.58
C VAL A 933 -3.31 16.48 9.80
N THR A 934 -3.97 16.58 10.96
CA THR A 934 -3.31 16.74 12.26
C THR A 934 -3.37 15.44 13.06
N TYR A 935 -2.21 14.98 13.49
CA TYR A 935 -1.97 13.79 14.28
C TYR A 935 -1.70 14.13 15.74
N PHE A 936 -2.34 13.42 16.68
CA PHE A 936 -2.23 13.62 18.12
C PHE A 936 -1.62 12.39 18.83
N HIS A 937 -0.72 12.64 19.77
CA HIS A 937 -0.10 11.66 20.64
C HIS A 937 -0.57 11.86 22.08
N ILE A 938 -0.89 10.77 22.79
CA ILE A 938 -1.30 10.81 24.20
C ILE A 938 -0.37 9.90 25.00
N LEU A 939 0.20 10.42 26.09
CA LEU A 939 1.13 9.70 26.95
C LEU A 939 0.63 9.66 28.40
N PHE A 940 0.84 8.53 29.06
CA PHE A 940 0.55 8.28 30.48
C PHE A 940 1.84 7.89 31.23
N ASP A 941 1.74 7.65 32.55
CA ASP A 941 2.88 7.17 33.37
C ASP A 941 3.41 5.78 32.93
N GLN A 942 2.57 4.99 32.28
CA GLN A 942 2.92 3.70 31.69
C GLN A 942 2.27 3.58 30.31
N HIS A 943 2.74 2.64 29.48
CA HIS A 943 2.06 2.34 28.23
C HIS A 943 0.67 1.75 28.54
N GLU A 944 -0.40 2.33 28.01
CA GLU A 944 -1.79 1.96 28.32
C GLU A 944 -2.56 1.65 27.03
N ILE A 945 -3.56 0.78 27.12
CA ILE A 945 -4.58 0.67 26.08
C ILE A 945 -5.74 1.60 26.41
N ILE A 946 -6.08 2.50 25.48
CA ILE A 946 -7.18 3.46 25.59
C ILE A 946 -8.29 3.13 24.59
N TYR A 947 -9.45 3.77 24.74
CA TYR A 947 -10.57 3.60 23.81
C TYR A 947 -10.70 4.84 22.91
N ALA A 948 -10.40 4.65 21.63
CA ALA A 948 -10.58 5.66 20.58
C ALA A 948 -11.73 5.22 19.66
N ASP A 949 -12.74 6.07 19.53
CA ASP A 949 -13.97 5.80 18.77
C ASP A 949 -14.71 4.52 19.17
N GLY A 950 -14.44 4.00 20.37
CA GLY A 950 -14.98 2.74 20.88
C GLY A 950 -14.11 1.51 20.63
N VAL A 951 -12.97 1.69 19.96
CA VAL A 951 -11.98 0.64 19.66
C VAL A 951 -10.82 0.72 20.65
N PRO A 952 -10.35 -0.41 21.23
CA PRO A 952 -9.15 -0.43 22.05
C PRO A 952 -7.89 -0.23 21.21
N SER A 953 -7.12 0.82 21.49
CA SER A 953 -5.93 1.22 20.75
C SER A 953 -4.83 1.70 21.70
N GLU A 954 -3.58 1.64 21.27
CA GLU A 954 -2.45 1.95 22.14
C GLU A 954 -2.31 3.47 22.40
N SER A 955 -1.86 3.83 23.60
CA SER A 955 -1.30 5.16 23.86
C SER A 955 0.14 5.25 23.31
N LEU A 956 0.74 6.44 23.32
CA LEU A 956 2.14 6.59 22.92
C LEU A 956 3.04 5.69 23.79
N TYR A 957 3.82 4.86 23.11
CA TYR A 957 4.85 4.01 23.71
C TYR A 957 6.22 4.67 23.53
N LEU A 958 6.99 4.88 24.60
CA LEU A 958 8.28 5.61 24.58
C LEU A 958 9.50 4.74 24.21
N GLY A 959 9.33 3.78 23.29
CA GLY A 959 10.47 3.03 22.74
C GLY A 959 11.38 3.91 21.89
N ARG A 960 12.65 3.51 21.72
CA ARG A 960 13.67 4.26 20.96
C ARG A 960 13.17 4.69 19.56
N GLU A 961 12.57 3.77 18.83
CA GLU A 961 11.98 4.05 17.50
C GLU A 961 10.75 4.97 17.53
N ALA A 962 9.96 4.92 18.60
CA ALA A 962 8.78 5.79 18.72
C ALA A 962 9.18 7.23 19.07
N GLN A 963 10.32 7.44 19.75
CA GLN A 963 10.84 8.77 20.04
C GLN A 963 11.31 9.50 18.77
N LYS A 964 11.82 8.77 17.76
CA LYS A 964 12.21 9.35 16.45
C LYS A 964 11.06 10.07 15.74
N SER A 965 9.83 9.76 16.13
CA SER A 965 8.62 10.29 15.48
C SER A 965 8.04 11.55 16.12
N LEU A 966 8.60 11.97 17.25
CA LEU A 966 8.24 13.18 17.98
C LEU A 966 9.13 14.35 17.51
N SER A 967 8.58 15.56 17.49
CA SER A 967 9.40 16.76 17.25
C SER A 967 10.43 16.92 18.37
N ALA A 968 11.54 17.59 18.08
CA ALA A 968 12.58 17.88 19.08
C ALA A 968 11.98 18.53 20.35
N ALA A 969 11.11 19.53 20.20
CA ALA A 969 10.39 20.17 21.29
C ALA A 969 9.48 19.19 22.06
N GLY A 970 8.78 18.28 21.36
CA GLY A 970 7.94 17.27 22.02
C GLY A 970 8.76 16.23 22.81
N ARG A 971 9.97 15.90 22.36
CA ARG A 971 10.89 15.02 23.11
C ARG A 971 11.41 15.69 24.37
N GLU A 972 11.77 16.97 24.29
CA GLU A 972 12.23 17.75 25.46
C GLU A 972 11.16 17.84 26.54
N GLU A 973 9.91 18.14 26.17
CA GLU A 973 8.77 18.16 27.11
C GLU A 973 8.57 16.80 27.81
N ILE A 974 8.77 15.69 27.09
CA ILE A 974 8.67 14.34 27.66
C ILE A 974 9.86 14.03 28.56
N TYR A 975 11.07 14.46 28.23
CA TYR A 975 12.26 14.27 29.07
C TYR A 975 12.16 15.09 30.37
N GLU A 976 11.51 16.25 30.36
CA GLU A 976 11.23 16.99 31.60
C GLU A 976 10.25 16.24 32.52
N LEU A 977 9.26 15.56 31.93
CA LEU A 977 8.24 14.81 32.68
C LEU A 977 8.75 13.43 33.13
N PHE A 978 9.60 12.79 32.31
CA PHE A 978 10.18 11.47 32.53
C PHE A 978 11.68 11.48 32.20
N PRO A 979 12.53 12.01 33.10
CA PRO A 979 13.97 12.17 32.85
C PRO A 979 14.70 10.87 32.53
N GLU A 980 14.18 9.73 33.01
CA GLU A 980 14.70 8.40 32.71
C GLU A 980 14.62 8.02 31.23
N VAL A 981 13.72 8.63 30.43
CA VAL A 981 13.50 8.30 29.02
C VAL A 981 14.65 8.78 28.14
N ALA A 982 15.35 9.84 28.56
CA ALA A 982 16.53 10.39 27.88
C ALA A 982 17.79 9.51 28.05
N SER A 983 17.75 8.51 28.95
CA SER A 983 18.89 7.62 29.16
C SER A 983 19.01 6.61 28.00
N PRO A 984 20.21 6.40 27.42
CA PRO A 984 20.42 5.44 26.33
C PRO A 984 20.12 3.98 26.71
N ASN A 985 20.12 3.68 28.02
CA ASN A 985 19.79 2.37 28.60
C ASN A 985 18.31 2.21 28.97
N PHE A 986 17.46 3.21 28.69
CA PHE A 986 16.04 3.14 29.00
C PHE A 986 15.32 2.13 28.11
N MET A 987 14.70 1.14 28.74
CA MET A 987 13.89 0.13 28.06
C MET A 987 12.43 0.34 28.46
N ALA A 988 11.68 1.03 27.61
CA ALA A 988 10.25 1.22 27.80
C ALA A 988 9.55 -0.15 27.90
N LYS A 989 8.60 -0.26 28.83
CA LYS A 989 7.80 -1.48 29.00
C LYS A 989 6.47 -1.29 28.31
N SER A 990 6.18 -2.13 27.32
CA SER A 990 4.88 -2.15 26.68
C SER A 990 3.85 -2.89 27.55
N CYS A 991 2.58 -2.44 27.55
CA CYS A 991 1.47 -3.15 28.19
C CYS A 991 1.20 -4.51 27.55
N ARG A 992 1.49 -4.68 26.25
CA ARG A 992 1.29 -5.92 25.49
C ARG A 992 2.44 -6.18 24.52
N PRO A 993 2.71 -7.45 24.15
CA PRO A 993 3.76 -7.77 23.18
C PRO A 993 3.49 -7.15 21.81
N PHE A 994 4.55 -6.63 21.20
CA PHE A 994 4.53 -6.17 19.81
C PHE A 994 4.85 -7.31 18.86
N VAL A 995 4.18 -7.28 17.71
CA VAL A 995 4.43 -8.26 16.65
C VAL A 995 5.22 -7.60 15.52
N LYS A 996 6.26 -8.27 15.02
CA LYS A 996 7.06 -7.81 13.88
C LYS A 996 6.20 -7.77 12.60
N ASN A 997 6.48 -6.82 11.71
CA ASN A 997 5.66 -6.53 10.52
C ASN A 997 5.24 -7.78 9.71
N LYS A 998 6.19 -8.68 9.38
CA LYS A 998 5.89 -9.94 8.65
C LYS A 998 4.92 -10.85 9.40
N GLN A 999 5.03 -10.95 10.71
CA GLN A 999 4.19 -11.81 11.55
C GLN A 999 2.78 -11.23 11.79
N ALA A 1000 2.67 -9.90 11.86
CA ALA A 1000 1.40 -9.18 11.97
C ALA A 1000 0.52 -9.40 10.74
N ARG A 1001 1.12 -9.34 9.54
CA ARG A 1001 0.43 -9.61 8.27
C ARG A 1001 -0.10 -11.05 8.19
N ILE A 1002 0.68 -12.03 8.64
CA ILE A 1002 0.25 -13.44 8.70
C ILE A 1002 -0.94 -13.62 9.67
N LEU A 1003 -0.95 -12.90 10.79
CA LEU A 1003 -2.09 -12.93 11.72
C LEU A 1003 -3.35 -12.34 11.08
N ALA A 1004 -3.24 -11.21 10.37
CA ALA A 1004 -4.34 -10.59 9.63
C ALA A 1004 -4.94 -11.56 8.60
N LEU A 1005 -4.08 -12.18 7.78
CA LEU A 1005 -4.46 -13.21 6.80
C LEU A 1005 -5.18 -14.41 7.44
N ARG A 1006 -4.76 -14.83 8.64
CA ARG A 1006 -5.43 -15.92 9.37
C ARG A 1006 -6.79 -15.53 9.93
N HIS A 1007 -7.01 -14.26 10.29
CA HIS A 1007 -8.33 -13.80 10.74
C HIS A 1007 -9.32 -13.70 9.59
N ILE A 1008 -8.88 -13.23 8.42
CA ILE A 1008 -9.66 -13.23 7.17
C ILE A 1008 -10.09 -14.66 6.82
N LYS A 1009 -9.13 -15.60 6.79
CA LYS A 1009 -9.39 -17.01 6.49
C LYS A 1009 -10.43 -17.65 7.41
N ASN A 1010 -10.55 -17.17 8.65
CA ASN A 1010 -11.47 -17.72 9.63
C ASN A 1010 -12.78 -16.93 9.79
N LYS A 1011 -12.97 -15.82 9.04
CA LYS A 1011 -14.08 -14.87 9.20
C LYS A 1011 -14.37 -14.50 10.66
N LYS A 1012 -13.30 -14.21 11.43
CA LYS A 1012 -13.42 -13.88 12.86
C LYS A 1012 -13.04 -12.42 13.12
N PRO A 1013 -13.72 -11.75 14.05
CA PRO A 1013 -13.32 -10.41 14.47
C PRO A 1013 -11.94 -10.43 15.13
N LEU A 1014 -11.25 -9.29 15.08
CA LEU A 1014 -9.93 -9.14 15.68
C LEU A 1014 -9.94 -9.24 17.22
N LEU A 1015 -11.10 -9.04 17.85
CA LEU A 1015 -11.34 -9.26 19.28
C LEU A 1015 -12.31 -10.44 19.53
N GLY A 1016 -11.78 -11.54 20.07
CA GLY A 1016 -12.51 -12.77 20.35
C GLY A 1016 -13.23 -12.81 21.72
N GLY A 1017 -14.24 -13.68 21.82
CA GLY A 1017 -15.30 -13.69 22.85
C GLY A 1017 -14.91 -13.67 24.35
N GLN A 1018 -13.69 -14.02 24.76
CA GLN A 1018 -13.30 -13.89 26.19
C GLN A 1018 -12.91 -12.46 26.59
N VAL A 1019 -12.48 -11.62 25.65
CA VAL A 1019 -12.25 -10.20 25.92
C VAL A 1019 -13.56 -9.42 25.74
N VAL A 1020 -14.45 -9.87 24.84
CA VAL A 1020 -15.84 -9.37 24.67
C VAL A 1020 -16.67 -9.42 25.96
N HIS A 1021 -16.46 -10.43 26.83
CA HIS A 1021 -17.13 -10.48 28.13
C HIS A 1021 -16.58 -9.49 29.18
N ARG A 1022 -15.35 -8.96 29.02
CA ARG A 1022 -14.87 -7.77 29.76
C ARG A 1022 -15.36 -6.47 29.12
N PHE A 1023 -15.59 -6.48 27.80
CA PHE A 1023 -16.10 -5.34 27.02
C PHE A 1023 -17.60 -5.05 27.24
N ALA A 1024 -18.44 -6.06 27.48
CA ALA A 1024 -19.89 -5.88 27.65
C ALA A 1024 -20.33 -5.23 28.98
N HIS A 1025 -19.41 -5.01 29.92
CA HIS A 1025 -19.70 -4.45 31.26
C HIS A 1025 -19.20 -3.00 31.47
N LEU A 1026 -18.55 -2.40 30.45
CA LEU A 1026 -17.89 -1.08 30.56
C LEU A 1026 -18.40 -0.02 29.57
N VAL A 1027 -19.38 -0.35 28.71
CA VAL A 1027 -20.13 0.63 27.89
C VAL A 1027 -21.44 0.98 28.57
#